data_AF-A0A9P1G0H0-F1
#
_entry.id   AF-A0A9P1G0H0-F1
#
_cell.length_a   1.000
_cell.length_b   1.000
_cell.length_c   1.000
_cell.angle_alpha   90.00
_cell.angle_beta   90.00
_cell.angle_gamma   90.00
#
_symmetry.space_group_name_H-M   'P 1'
#
loop_
_entity.id
_entity.type
_entity.pdbx_description
1 polymer ?
#
loop_
_entity_poly.entity_id
_entity_poly.type
_entity_poly.pdbx_seq_one_letter_code
_entity_poly.pdbx_strand_id
1 'polypeptide(L)'
;QVMSATDLQLKRRMAKLEDGTEVFYQCIRPKNKAVTHVCIFLHGYMASSDLFLHFLAELARCGALVLCPDLPGHGRSDGELTYVPDWWAWVDTIWEAIDFMVKEEVSGELPIFVSGGSLGGGLSVCLCLQRPTFFRGAVLMCPMLTVSDEVKPPWIVQQFFKHVVAPLMPSWPITPSVEVTTLDFRIPEHGSQVNDRNPLSMQGLKPRLGTGREFGFTYPDWLDGHMSEMQTPFIILHGKADKVTDPATSQKLYEEAVAKDKALKPLGEDHERLYDGVYHAELFCCMPGSFEGIEWTNEEMAATRSCLEDAAAWMKQRMGALTQSRLEQNGRKFDDQHADLSGPPKPRELNVAQLTAKLQIADEETRAGRGGLPEAGLPEVFFEQYEEWHRAYMRDSLARSREFLHGIYETKLWPKLEEHVQRCPLPIIEIMMDSVLASSVDYSLEDGQGLYELAIRLAKQHLSEEEAEELREEWNQDTVYTYPLLFGMDQNDCHGSDLKIYVYDVPQGLTENQLDCALGQWGTEVLFHRYFLSSTCRTLDPEEADFLLVPVYSTCKFTKENLENDEAAAKVIWDPLLQYLFSQQWFHRRKQMDHIFIFADGQSARVWDSYDLVRSEAIFMMVESKCPTWDEPMRKYSDIKSCSSSWKDILIPGHTDHARLQAMQRQNRPSDQRDLLMTFHGSHSGNKDVYESCAVRDRILQMADFDGVDVGGFIPNYFEVKGRSHFCLIPAGTSPWTNQLYESIHCGCIPVILSDEYEVAFQHIVEWHHFSLKLPESMVGPELYAFLQSIPVEVLREMKAEVDAHSCWFNYFSHDPRCSPFAAVLGALEDRLGRRPSWSRFWPPLRETSWKRLTRFHSLANDSFMLG
;
A
#
# COMPACT_ATOMS: atom_id res chain seq x y z
N GLN A 1 11.74 -12.76 -12.28
CA GLN A 1 11.93 -13.89 -13.22
C GLN A 1 11.31 -15.21 -12.73
N VAL A 2 11.51 -15.69 -11.50
CA VAL A 2 10.92 -16.97 -11.01
C VAL A 2 9.40 -17.05 -11.18
N MET A 3 8.71 -15.92 -10.98
CA MET A 3 7.26 -15.82 -11.04
C MET A 3 6.68 -15.67 -12.45
N SER A 4 7.50 -15.48 -13.49
CA SER A 4 7.00 -15.49 -14.88
C SER A 4 6.68 -16.91 -15.36
N ALA A 5 6.97 -17.92 -14.54
CA ALA A 5 6.65 -19.31 -14.82
C ALA A 5 5.15 -19.57 -14.59
N THR A 6 4.44 -20.02 -15.63
CA THR A 6 2.99 -20.25 -15.64
C THR A 6 2.54 -21.45 -14.80
N ASP A 7 3.46 -22.20 -14.19
CA ASP A 7 3.21 -23.47 -13.48
C ASP A 7 2.88 -23.31 -11.98
N LEU A 8 3.20 -22.16 -11.38
CA LEU A 8 2.96 -21.86 -9.97
C LEU A 8 1.99 -20.69 -9.78
N GLN A 9 1.32 -20.69 -8.63
CA GLN A 9 0.53 -19.58 -8.10
C GLN A 9 1.17 -19.15 -6.77
N LEU A 10 1.68 -17.92 -6.71
CA LEU A 10 2.07 -17.28 -5.47
C LEU A 10 0.93 -16.37 -5.00
N LYS A 11 0.59 -16.47 -3.72
CA LYS A 11 -0.29 -15.52 -3.01
C LYS A 11 0.49 -14.93 -1.85
N ARG A 12 0.40 -13.61 -1.69
CA ARG A 12 0.90 -12.90 -0.53
C ARG A 12 -0.26 -12.51 0.37
N ARG A 13 -0.12 -12.76 1.65
CA ARG A 13 -1.21 -12.69 2.63
C ARG A 13 -0.70 -12.13 3.95
N MET A 14 -1.64 -11.67 4.76
CA MET A 14 -1.40 -11.19 6.11
C MET A 14 -2.32 -11.98 7.04
N ALA A 15 -1.76 -12.63 8.04
CA ALA A 15 -2.48 -13.28 9.12
C ALA A 15 -2.61 -12.27 10.27
N LYS A 16 -3.85 -11.91 10.62
CA LYS A 16 -4.10 -11.04 11.77
C LYS A 16 -4.41 -11.92 12.98
N LEU A 17 -3.54 -11.85 13.97
CA LEU A 17 -3.61 -12.63 15.20
C LEU A 17 -4.60 -12.02 16.20
N GLU A 18 -4.96 -12.78 17.24
CA GLU A 18 -5.96 -12.38 18.25
C GLU A 18 -5.56 -11.10 19.01
N ASP A 19 -4.26 -10.88 19.22
CA ASP A 19 -3.71 -9.69 19.87
C ASP A 19 -3.56 -8.48 18.93
N GLY A 20 -3.93 -8.63 17.66
CA GLY A 20 -3.84 -7.62 16.62
C GLY A 20 -2.53 -7.62 15.84
N THR A 21 -1.55 -8.46 16.20
CA THR A 21 -0.29 -8.62 15.47
C THR A 21 -0.55 -9.11 14.05
N GLU A 22 0.06 -8.47 13.06
CA GLU A 22 -0.03 -8.86 11.66
C GLU A 22 1.22 -9.63 11.21
N VAL A 23 1.04 -10.88 10.77
CA VAL A 23 2.10 -11.77 10.30
C VAL A 23 1.97 -11.99 8.79
N PHE A 24 2.94 -11.51 8.04
CA PHE A 24 3.00 -11.71 6.59
C PHE A 24 3.35 -13.15 6.27
N TYR A 25 2.75 -13.72 5.22
CA TYR A 25 3.16 -15.02 4.71
C TYR A 25 3.00 -15.15 3.20
N GLN A 26 3.87 -16.00 2.64
CA GLN A 26 3.79 -16.44 1.26
C GLN A 26 3.12 -17.81 1.18
N CYS A 27 2.12 -17.92 0.30
CA CYS A 27 1.44 -19.16 -0.05
C CYS A 27 1.76 -19.51 -1.50
N ILE A 28 2.54 -20.57 -1.72
CA ILE A 28 2.94 -21.03 -3.06
C ILE A 28 2.26 -22.37 -3.34
N ARG A 29 1.48 -22.40 -4.43
CA ARG A 29 0.69 -23.55 -4.86
C ARG A 29 1.02 -23.92 -6.31
N PRO A 30 1.14 -25.21 -6.67
CA PRO A 30 1.21 -25.63 -8.06
C PRO A 30 -0.14 -25.41 -8.78
N LYS A 31 -0.13 -24.79 -9.97
CA LYS A 31 -1.35 -24.59 -10.78
C LYS A 31 -1.77 -25.85 -11.53
N ASN A 32 -0.80 -26.57 -12.07
CA ASN A 32 -1.03 -27.68 -13.00
C ASN A 32 -0.91 -29.07 -12.35
N LYS A 33 -0.85 -29.14 -11.00
CA LYS A 33 -0.76 -30.40 -10.24
C LYS A 33 -1.61 -30.29 -8.97
N ALA A 34 -2.18 -31.42 -8.55
CA ALA A 34 -2.87 -31.49 -7.26
C ALA A 34 -1.89 -31.33 -6.11
N VAL A 35 -2.30 -30.58 -5.08
CA VAL A 35 -1.57 -30.49 -3.81
C VAL A 35 -1.63 -31.85 -3.10
N THR A 36 -0.48 -32.36 -2.70
CA THR A 36 -0.33 -33.68 -2.07
C THR A 36 -0.06 -33.61 -0.56
N HIS A 37 0.56 -32.53 -0.11
CA HIS A 37 0.93 -32.28 1.28
C HIS A 37 1.13 -30.77 1.49
N VAL A 38 1.21 -30.36 2.76
CA VAL A 38 1.53 -29.00 3.16
C VAL A 38 2.96 -28.98 3.69
N CYS A 39 3.73 -27.94 3.33
CA CYS A 39 5.05 -27.68 3.88
C CYS A 39 5.04 -26.28 4.51
N ILE A 40 5.11 -26.21 5.84
CA ILE A 40 5.31 -24.97 6.58
C ILE A 40 6.82 -24.72 6.61
N PHE A 41 7.28 -23.69 5.92
CA PHE A 41 8.70 -23.33 5.87
C PHE A 41 9.00 -22.15 6.79
N LEU A 42 9.95 -22.29 7.71
CA LEU A 42 10.35 -21.25 8.64
C LEU A 42 11.76 -20.76 8.28
N HIS A 43 11.89 -19.46 8.01
CA HIS A 43 13.16 -18.87 7.58
C HIS A 43 14.14 -18.65 8.76
N GLY A 44 15.39 -18.32 8.45
CA GLY A 44 16.44 -18.06 9.45
C GLY A 44 16.36 -16.68 10.12
N TYR A 45 17.20 -16.43 11.12
CA TYR A 45 17.32 -15.11 11.76
C TYR A 45 17.81 -14.06 10.76
N MET A 46 17.30 -12.83 10.85
CA MET A 46 17.62 -11.72 9.93
C MET A 46 17.32 -11.98 8.44
N ALA A 47 16.55 -13.04 8.15
CA ALA A 47 16.07 -13.37 6.80
C ALA A 47 14.58 -13.01 6.63
N SER A 48 14.03 -13.36 5.47
CA SER A 48 12.60 -13.29 5.16
C SER A 48 12.22 -14.45 4.23
N SER A 49 10.93 -14.67 4.04
CA SER A 49 10.41 -15.67 3.11
C SER A 49 10.90 -15.47 1.66
N ASP A 50 11.21 -14.24 1.24
CA ASP A 50 11.69 -13.94 -0.13
C ASP A 50 13.08 -14.49 -0.42
N LEU A 51 13.95 -14.50 0.59
CA LEU A 51 15.29 -15.06 0.46
C LEU A 51 15.24 -16.51 -0.04
N PHE A 52 14.18 -17.23 0.35
CA PHE A 52 13.98 -18.63 0.04
C PHE A 52 13.09 -18.87 -1.19
N LEU A 53 12.60 -17.84 -1.88
CA LEU A 53 11.53 -17.98 -2.89
C LEU A 53 11.84 -19.01 -3.99
N HIS A 54 13.10 -19.08 -4.44
CA HIS A 54 13.55 -20.10 -5.40
C HIS A 54 13.45 -21.52 -4.83
N PHE A 55 13.88 -21.71 -3.59
CA PHE A 55 13.81 -23.00 -2.89
C PHE A 55 12.35 -23.42 -2.63
N LEU A 56 11.51 -22.48 -2.18
CA LEU A 56 10.08 -22.71 -1.93
C LEU A 56 9.33 -23.04 -3.22
N ALA A 57 9.67 -22.39 -4.33
CA ALA A 57 9.07 -22.67 -5.63
C ALA A 57 9.33 -24.12 -6.08
N GLU A 58 10.54 -24.64 -5.86
CA GLU A 58 10.83 -26.03 -6.20
C GLU A 58 10.10 -27.03 -5.29
N LEU A 59 9.99 -26.76 -3.99
CA LEU A 59 9.15 -27.56 -3.09
C LEU A 59 7.70 -27.61 -3.58
N ALA A 60 7.15 -26.48 -4.03
CA ALA A 60 5.82 -26.43 -4.61
C ALA A 60 5.71 -27.24 -5.92
N ARG A 61 6.75 -27.23 -6.77
CA ARG A 61 6.82 -28.06 -8.00
C ARG A 61 6.85 -29.56 -7.72
N CYS A 62 7.33 -29.95 -6.54
CA CYS A 62 7.25 -31.31 -6.01
C CYS A 62 5.85 -31.71 -5.51
N GLY A 63 4.86 -30.80 -5.55
CA GLY A 63 3.46 -31.06 -5.21
C GLY A 63 3.07 -30.62 -3.80
N ALA A 64 3.88 -29.80 -3.14
CA ALA A 64 3.57 -29.18 -1.85
C ALA A 64 2.70 -27.93 -2.02
N LEU A 65 1.80 -27.68 -1.07
CA LEU A 65 1.36 -26.32 -0.74
C LEU A 65 2.36 -25.76 0.27
N VAL A 66 3.13 -24.75 -0.14
CA VAL A 66 4.17 -24.17 0.71
C VAL A 66 3.63 -22.92 1.38
N LEU A 67 3.66 -22.90 2.70
CA LEU A 67 3.28 -21.76 3.54
C LEU A 67 4.53 -21.29 4.26
N CYS A 68 4.94 -20.05 4.03
CA CYS A 68 6.17 -19.50 4.60
C CYS A 68 5.87 -18.14 5.24
N PRO A 69 5.70 -18.07 6.57
CA PRO A 69 5.54 -16.80 7.26
C PRO A 69 6.88 -16.05 7.33
N ASP A 70 6.83 -14.73 7.23
CA ASP A 70 7.88 -13.88 7.78
C ASP A 70 7.74 -13.94 9.31
N LEU A 71 8.80 -14.33 10.02
CA LEU A 71 8.74 -14.49 11.48
C LEU A 71 8.53 -13.11 12.16
N PRO A 72 7.84 -13.01 13.31
CA PRO A 72 7.64 -11.72 13.97
C PRO A 72 8.95 -10.99 14.23
N GLY A 73 8.97 -9.68 13.95
CA GLY A 73 10.17 -8.83 13.96
C GLY A 73 11.11 -9.02 12.76
N HIS A 74 10.69 -9.76 11.72
CA HIS A 74 11.44 -10.00 10.50
C HIS A 74 10.58 -9.77 9.25
N GLY A 75 11.25 -9.52 8.13
CA GLY A 75 10.60 -9.33 6.84
C GLY A 75 9.50 -8.26 6.91
N ARG A 76 8.27 -8.67 6.64
CA ARG A 76 7.09 -7.79 6.61
C ARG A 76 6.14 -7.97 7.79
N SER A 77 6.48 -8.85 8.73
CA SER A 77 5.64 -9.10 9.90
C SER A 77 5.87 -8.07 10.99
N ASP A 78 4.82 -7.81 11.76
CA ASP A 78 4.88 -6.95 12.94
C ASP A 78 5.94 -7.42 13.95
N GLY A 79 6.40 -6.48 14.76
CA GLY A 79 7.36 -6.71 15.84
C GLY A 79 8.55 -5.76 15.78
N GLU A 80 9.25 -5.64 16.92
CA GLU A 80 10.48 -4.86 16.95
C GLU A 80 11.59 -5.60 16.19
N LEU A 81 12.28 -4.86 15.32
CA LEU A 81 13.15 -5.46 14.33
C LEU A 81 14.27 -6.32 14.93
N THR A 82 14.34 -7.58 14.48
CA THR A 82 15.30 -8.61 14.93
C THR A 82 15.27 -8.85 16.45
N TYR A 83 14.18 -8.49 17.11
CA TYR A 83 14.04 -8.61 18.56
C TYR A 83 13.20 -9.82 18.95
N VAL A 84 13.81 -10.70 19.75
CA VAL A 84 13.11 -11.81 20.42
C VAL A 84 13.26 -11.59 21.92
N PRO A 85 12.31 -10.92 22.59
CA PRO A 85 12.39 -10.61 24.01
C PRO A 85 12.24 -11.85 24.91
N ASP A 86 11.37 -12.77 24.48
CA ASP A 86 11.03 -14.01 25.15
C ASP A 86 10.86 -15.10 24.08
N TRP A 87 11.65 -16.16 24.17
CA TRP A 87 11.63 -17.23 23.19
C TRP A 87 10.26 -17.92 23.10
N TRP A 88 9.64 -18.24 24.23
CA TRP A 88 8.45 -19.09 24.26
C TRP A 88 7.20 -18.35 23.85
N ALA A 89 7.04 -17.10 24.29
CA ALA A 89 5.96 -16.24 23.81
C ALA A 89 6.07 -16.03 22.28
N TRP A 90 7.29 -15.85 21.77
CA TRP A 90 7.52 -15.71 20.33
C TRP A 90 7.19 -17.00 19.55
N VAL A 91 7.55 -18.17 20.08
CA VAL A 91 7.15 -19.48 19.51
C VAL A 91 5.63 -19.63 19.50
N ASP A 92 4.93 -19.21 20.56
CA ASP A 92 3.47 -19.28 20.65
C ASP A 92 2.79 -18.36 19.62
N THR A 93 3.29 -17.13 19.40
CA THR A 93 2.83 -16.23 18.33
C THR A 93 3.01 -16.86 16.94
N ILE A 94 4.15 -17.51 16.69
CA ILE A 94 4.40 -18.18 15.41
C ILE A 94 3.48 -19.38 15.23
N TRP A 95 3.21 -20.12 16.31
CA TRP A 95 2.25 -21.22 16.28
C TRP A 95 0.83 -20.74 15.94
N GLU A 96 0.39 -19.63 16.52
CA GLU A 96 -0.90 -19.01 16.20
C GLU A 96 -0.99 -18.64 14.71
N ALA A 97 0.07 -18.02 14.16
CA ALA A 97 0.15 -17.73 12.74
C ALA A 97 0.11 -19.00 11.88
N ILE A 98 0.81 -20.07 12.27
CA ILE A 98 0.77 -21.37 11.59
C ILE A 98 -0.65 -21.95 11.58
N ASP A 99 -1.33 -21.94 12.72
CA ASP A 99 -2.70 -22.45 12.85
C ASP A 99 -3.68 -21.64 11.99
N PHE A 100 -3.54 -20.31 11.96
CA PHE A 100 -4.29 -19.43 11.05
C PHE A 100 -4.05 -19.79 9.58
N MET A 101 -2.80 -19.82 9.14
CA MET A 101 -2.43 -20.10 7.74
C MET A 101 -2.93 -21.47 7.29
N VAL A 102 -2.84 -22.49 8.16
CA VAL A 102 -3.31 -23.83 7.86
C VAL A 102 -4.84 -23.84 7.71
N LYS A 103 -5.58 -23.19 8.61
CA LYS A 103 -7.05 -23.10 8.52
C LYS A 103 -7.51 -22.38 7.26
N GLU A 104 -6.80 -21.33 6.85
CA GLU A 104 -7.17 -20.49 5.72
C GLU A 104 -6.82 -21.12 4.36
N GLU A 105 -5.62 -21.69 4.22
CA GLU A 105 -5.10 -22.09 2.90
C GLU A 105 -5.27 -23.58 2.58
N VAL A 106 -5.44 -24.42 3.61
CA VAL A 106 -5.46 -25.88 3.47
C VAL A 106 -6.89 -26.39 3.41
N SER A 107 -7.24 -27.02 2.30
CA SER A 107 -8.55 -27.67 2.13
C SER A 107 -8.45 -29.18 2.33
N GLY A 108 -9.21 -29.71 3.30
CA GLY A 108 -9.26 -31.13 3.62
C GLY A 108 -8.08 -31.63 4.45
N GLU A 109 -8.03 -32.94 4.71
CA GLU A 109 -7.00 -33.56 5.53
C GLU A 109 -5.76 -33.90 4.70
N LEU A 110 -4.81 -32.96 4.63
CA LEU A 110 -3.50 -33.16 4.00
C LEU A 110 -2.42 -33.38 5.08
N PRO A 111 -1.41 -34.25 4.83
CA PRO A 111 -0.28 -34.37 5.74
C PRO A 111 0.52 -33.06 5.77
N ILE A 112 0.81 -32.58 6.96
CA ILE A 112 1.52 -31.31 7.20
C ILE A 112 2.95 -31.63 7.64
N PHE A 113 3.93 -31.06 6.94
CA PHE A 113 5.34 -31.11 7.30
C PHE A 113 5.80 -29.71 7.72
N VAL A 114 6.80 -29.67 8.60
CA VAL A 114 7.53 -28.43 8.93
C VAL A 114 8.95 -28.52 8.37
N SER A 115 9.44 -27.42 7.84
CA SER A 115 10.79 -27.30 7.30
C SER A 115 11.39 -25.97 7.72
N GLY A 116 12.69 -25.90 7.89
CA GLY A 116 13.34 -24.63 8.19
C GLY A 116 14.85 -24.69 8.16
N GLY A 117 15.46 -23.55 7.82
CA GLY A 117 16.89 -23.33 7.79
C GLY A 117 17.37 -22.54 9.01
N SER A 118 18.53 -22.88 9.57
CA SER A 118 19.15 -22.10 10.66
C SER A 118 18.21 -21.94 11.86
N LEU A 119 17.92 -20.71 12.30
CA LEU A 119 16.93 -20.41 13.35
C LEU A 119 15.58 -21.10 13.09
N GLY A 120 15.07 -21.06 11.86
CA GLY A 120 13.80 -21.71 11.49
C GLY A 120 13.84 -23.23 11.65
N GLY A 121 15.00 -23.85 11.48
CA GLY A 121 15.22 -25.27 11.77
C GLY A 121 15.16 -25.57 13.28
N GLY A 122 15.80 -24.74 14.12
CA GLY A 122 15.71 -24.86 15.58
C GLY A 122 14.29 -24.64 16.10
N LEU A 123 13.59 -23.66 15.55
CA LEU A 123 12.17 -23.39 15.81
C LEU A 123 11.28 -24.57 15.41
N SER A 124 11.55 -25.20 14.25
CA SER A 124 10.83 -26.40 13.81
C SER A 124 10.95 -27.54 14.83
N VAL A 125 12.13 -27.74 15.42
CA VAL A 125 12.33 -28.74 16.49
C VAL A 125 11.49 -28.40 17.72
N CYS A 126 11.48 -27.13 18.15
CA CYS A 126 10.68 -26.69 19.30
C CYS A 126 9.18 -26.93 19.06
N LEU A 127 8.68 -26.59 17.87
CA LEU A 127 7.29 -26.83 17.48
C LEU A 127 6.95 -28.33 17.46
N CYS A 128 7.84 -29.19 16.98
CA CYS A 128 7.65 -30.63 17.02
C CYS A 128 7.62 -31.18 18.46
N LEU A 129 8.47 -30.68 19.36
CA LEU A 129 8.46 -31.06 20.78
C LEU A 129 7.16 -30.63 21.47
N GLN A 130 6.69 -29.41 21.20
CA GLN A 130 5.45 -28.87 21.77
C GLN A 130 4.17 -29.45 21.14
N ARG A 131 4.24 -29.93 19.90
CA ARG A 131 3.10 -30.44 19.10
C ARG A 131 3.46 -31.77 18.43
N PRO A 132 3.74 -32.83 19.20
CA PRO A 132 4.35 -34.08 18.69
C PRO A 132 3.50 -34.82 17.65
N THR A 133 2.18 -34.56 17.62
CA THR A 133 1.23 -35.24 16.72
C THR A 133 0.76 -34.38 15.55
N PHE A 134 1.08 -33.08 15.52
CA PHE A 134 0.58 -32.18 14.48
C PHE A 134 1.32 -32.36 13.16
N PHE A 135 2.65 -32.41 13.22
CA PHE A 135 3.48 -32.58 12.04
C PHE A 135 3.66 -34.06 11.70
N ARG A 136 3.45 -34.41 10.43
CA ARG A 136 3.77 -35.73 9.88
C ARG A 136 5.27 -35.99 9.88
N GLY A 137 6.07 -34.93 9.78
CA GLY A 137 7.52 -34.99 9.83
C GLY A 137 8.18 -33.62 9.73
N ALA A 138 9.47 -33.56 10.03
CA ALA A 138 10.29 -32.35 9.96
C ALA A 138 11.49 -32.49 9.01
N VAL A 139 11.77 -31.45 8.22
CA VAL A 139 12.98 -31.33 7.40
C VAL A 139 13.83 -30.20 7.96
N LEU A 140 14.97 -30.55 8.55
CA LEU A 140 15.80 -29.62 9.32
C LEU A 140 17.08 -29.31 8.54
N MET A 141 17.19 -28.11 7.99
CA MET A 141 18.36 -27.66 7.24
C MET A 141 19.25 -26.84 8.17
N CYS A 142 20.51 -27.27 8.35
CA CYS A 142 21.50 -26.65 9.25
C CYS A 142 20.86 -26.04 10.51
N PRO A 143 20.09 -26.82 11.30
CA PRO A 143 19.24 -26.26 12.33
C PRO A 143 20.10 -25.62 13.42
N MET A 144 19.74 -24.40 13.82
CA MET A 144 20.35 -23.72 14.95
C MET A 144 19.86 -24.37 16.25
N LEU A 145 20.51 -25.46 16.67
CA LEU A 145 20.26 -26.09 17.99
C LEU A 145 21.16 -25.45 19.05
N THR A 146 22.40 -25.14 18.66
CA THR A 146 23.33 -24.23 19.35
C THR A 146 24.12 -23.44 18.30
N VAL A 147 24.58 -22.25 18.68
CA VAL A 147 25.56 -21.50 17.88
C VAL A 147 26.94 -22.17 17.99
N SER A 148 27.75 -22.14 16.92
CA SER A 148 29.12 -22.64 16.92
C SER A 148 30.01 -21.95 17.96
N ASP A 149 30.94 -22.69 18.56
CA ASP A 149 31.92 -22.15 19.52
C ASP A 149 32.87 -21.12 18.89
N GLU A 150 33.05 -21.15 17.57
CA GLU A 150 33.80 -20.13 16.82
C GLU A 150 33.16 -18.73 16.90
N VAL A 151 31.88 -18.66 17.23
CA VAL A 151 31.09 -17.41 17.30
C VAL A 151 30.86 -16.97 18.76
N LYS A 152 31.07 -17.85 19.74
CA LYS A 152 30.77 -17.56 21.16
C LYS A 152 31.90 -16.78 21.85
N PRO A 153 31.58 -15.74 22.65
CA PRO A 153 32.55 -15.11 23.56
C PRO A 153 33.07 -16.10 24.63
N PRO A 154 34.16 -15.79 25.36
CA PRO A 154 34.59 -16.62 26.50
C PRO A 154 33.50 -16.83 27.57
N TRP A 155 33.44 -18.02 28.18
CA TRP A 155 32.39 -18.45 29.13
C TRP A 155 32.06 -17.42 30.24
N ILE A 156 33.06 -16.79 30.85
CA ILE A 156 32.84 -15.80 31.93
C ILE A 156 32.07 -14.58 31.40
N VAL A 157 32.38 -14.15 30.17
CA VAL A 157 31.70 -13.03 29.51
C VAL A 157 30.26 -13.41 29.20
N GLN A 158 30.02 -14.66 28.77
CA GLN A 158 28.68 -15.19 28.54
C GLN A 158 27.81 -15.16 29.80
N GLN A 159 28.34 -15.58 30.96
CA GLN A 159 27.57 -15.61 32.21
C GLN A 159 27.23 -14.20 32.72
N PHE A 160 28.19 -13.27 32.66
CA PHE A 160 27.94 -11.88 33.02
C PHE A 160 26.93 -11.22 32.07
N PHE A 161 27.04 -11.51 30.77
CA PHE A 161 26.08 -11.06 29.76
C PHE A 161 24.66 -11.57 30.06
N LYS A 162 24.50 -12.88 30.28
CA LYS A 162 23.21 -13.56 30.50
C LYS A 162 22.48 -13.04 31.74
N HIS A 163 23.19 -12.91 32.86
CA HIS A 163 22.57 -12.66 34.16
C HIS A 163 22.52 -11.18 34.57
N VAL A 164 23.33 -10.31 33.96
CA VAL A 164 23.44 -8.90 34.35
C VAL A 164 23.09 -7.97 33.21
N VAL A 165 23.74 -8.12 32.06
CA VAL A 165 23.65 -7.14 30.97
C VAL A 165 22.32 -7.24 30.22
N ALA A 166 21.93 -8.45 29.82
CA ALA A 166 20.71 -8.66 29.03
C ALA A 166 19.41 -8.32 29.80
N PRO A 167 19.24 -8.64 31.10
CA PRO A 167 18.03 -8.26 31.84
C PRO A 167 17.86 -6.75 32.08
N LEU A 168 18.97 -6.00 32.17
CA LEU A 168 18.92 -4.55 32.44
C LEU A 168 18.56 -3.73 31.20
N MET A 169 19.01 -4.16 30.01
CA MET A 169 18.85 -3.41 28.76
C MET A 169 18.52 -4.34 27.57
N PRO A 170 17.46 -5.16 27.63
CA PRO A 170 17.25 -6.26 26.70
C PRO A 170 17.03 -5.82 25.25
N SER A 171 16.52 -4.61 25.01
CA SER A 171 16.29 -4.09 23.66
C SER A 171 17.56 -3.55 22.99
N TRP A 172 18.70 -3.41 23.65
CA TRP A 172 19.86 -2.73 23.02
C TRP A 172 20.55 -3.60 21.96
N PRO A 173 20.77 -3.11 20.71
CA PRO A 173 21.37 -3.86 19.60
C PRO A 173 22.91 -3.86 19.67
N ILE A 174 23.47 -4.40 20.75
CA ILE A 174 24.92 -4.40 20.99
C ILE A 174 25.46 -5.76 21.41
N THR A 175 24.72 -6.84 21.13
CA THR A 175 25.20 -8.19 21.42
C THR A 175 26.55 -8.40 20.74
N PRO A 176 27.59 -8.82 21.47
CA PRO A 176 28.85 -9.20 20.87
C PRO A 176 28.64 -10.44 19.97
N SER A 177 28.70 -10.27 18.66
CA SER A 177 28.58 -11.35 17.67
C SER A 177 29.58 -11.18 16.54
N VAL A 178 29.97 -12.29 15.91
CA VAL A 178 30.74 -12.29 14.66
C VAL A 178 29.79 -12.03 13.49
N GLU A 179 30.29 -11.42 12.41
CA GLU A 179 29.51 -11.15 11.22
C GLU A 179 29.31 -12.43 10.39
N VAL A 180 28.06 -12.90 10.30
CA VAL A 180 27.70 -14.20 9.71
C VAL A 180 27.95 -14.27 8.21
N THR A 181 27.88 -13.14 7.49
CA THR A 181 28.14 -13.01 6.03
C THR A 181 29.53 -13.44 5.58
N THR A 182 30.46 -13.55 6.52
CA THR A 182 31.83 -13.98 6.24
C THR A 182 32.04 -15.49 6.45
N LEU A 183 31.02 -16.18 6.97
CA LEU A 183 31.08 -17.57 7.44
C LEU A 183 30.04 -18.48 6.79
N ASP A 184 29.03 -17.92 6.13
CA ASP A 184 27.86 -18.61 5.59
C ASP A 184 28.11 -19.28 4.22
N PHE A 185 29.07 -18.78 3.45
CA PHE A 185 29.52 -19.35 2.18
C PHE A 185 31.00 -19.71 2.21
N ARG A 186 31.41 -20.63 1.34
CA ARG A 186 32.84 -20.91 1.08
C ARG A 186 33.57 -19.71 0.50
N ILE A 187 32.88 -18.93 -0.34
CA ILE A 187 33.37 -17.68 -0.93
C ILE A 187 32.71 -16.53 -0.16
N PRO A 188 33.43 -15.84 0.75
CA PRO A 188 32.85 -14.81 1.60
C PRO A 188 32.18 -13.67 0.81
N GLU A 189 32.67 -13.36 -0.39
CA GLU A 189 32.08 -12.34 -1.26
C GLU A 189 30.64 -12.67 -1.65
N HIS A 190 30.28 -13.96 -1.78
CA HIS A 190 28.90 -14.36 -2.08
C HIS A 190 27.94 -14.00 -0.94
N GLY A 191 28.37 -14.11 0.32
CA GLY A 191 27.57 -13.70 1.49
C GLY A 191 27.23 -12.21 1.45
N SER A 192 28.24 -11.36 1.25
CA SER A 192 28.04 -9.91 1.07
C SER A 192 27.14 -9.62 -0.13
N GLN A 193 27.36 -10.30 -1.26
CA GLN A 193 26.59 -10.08 -2.48
C GLN A 193 25.12 -10.49 -2.36
N VAL A 194 24.82 -11.59 -1.68
CA VAL A 194 23.45 -12.01 -1.35
C VAL A 194 22.80 -10.98 -0.43
N ASN A 195 23.52 -10.54 0.59
CA ASN A 195 23.05 -9.53 1.53
C ASN A 195 22.71 -8.21 0.83
N ASP A 196 23.62 -7.69 0.01
CA ASP A 196 23.45 -6.41 -0.70
C ASP A 196 22.26 -6.43 -1.68
N ARG A 197 21.94 -7.61 -2.21
CA ARG A 197 20.83 -7.84 -3.14
C ARG A 197 19.55 -8.32 -2.44
N ASN A 198 19.62 -8.70 -1.17
CA ASN A 198 18.45 -9.05 -0.39
C ASN A 198 17.87 -7.77 0.22
N PRO A 199 16.73 -7.30 -0.31
CA PRO A 199 16.17 -6.01 0.08
C PRO A 199 15.51 -6.03 1.47
N LEU A 200 15.25 -7.22 2.02
CA LEU A 200 14.80 -7.41 3.40
C LEU A 200 15.95 -7.88 4.28
N SER A 201 17.19 -7.75 3.82
CA SER A 201 18.33 -8.15 4.62
C SER A 201 18.46 -7.25 5.84
N MET A 202 18.58 -7.90 6.99
CA MET A 202 18.79 -7.23 8.27
C MET A 202 20.23 -7.45 8.77
N GLN A 203 21.08 -8.01 7.91
CA GLN A 203 22.48 -8.30 8.18
C GLN A 203 23.28 -6.99 8.26
N GLY A 204 24.19 -6.90 9.24
CA GLY A 204 24.88 -5.68 9.64
C GLY A 204 24.28 -5.01 10.89
N LEU A 205 23.05 -5.37 11.27
CA LEU A 205 22.53 -5.08 12.60
C LEU A 205 23.12 -6.06 13.61
N LYS A 206 23.53 -5.57 14.78
CA LYS A 206 23.92 -6.44 15.88
C LYS A 206 22.66 -6.97 16.58
N PRO A 207 22.63 -8.26 16.97
CA PRO A 207 21.50 -8.79 17.74
C PRO A 207 21.26 -7.96 19.00
N ARG A 208 20.00 -7.84 19.40
CA ARG A 208 19.65 -7.20 20.68
C ARG A 208 20.04 -8.07 21.86
N LEU A 209 20.38 -7.47 22.99
CA LEU A 209 20.88 -8.18 24.17
C LEU A 209 19.91 -9.29 24.62
N GLY A 210 18.60 -9.03 24.57
CA GLY A 210 17.55 -10.00 24.85
C GLY A 210 17.54 -11.14 23.82
N THR A 211 17.56 -10.82 22.53
CA THR A 211 17.70 -11.84 21.46
C THR A 211 18.94 -12.70 21.64
N GLY A 212 20.09 -12.08 21.94
CA GLY A 212 21.34 -12.78 22.22
C GLY A 212 21.26 -13.68 23.45
N ARG A 213 20.50 -13.26 24.48
CA ARG A 213 20.21 -14.11 25.65
C ARG A 213 19.36 -15.31 25.28
N GLU A 214 18.27 -15.09 24.56
CA GLU A 214 17.35 -16.15 24.15
C GLU A 214 18.04 -17.18 23.27
N PHE A 215 18.79 -16.72 22.26
CA PHE A 215 19.44 -17.59 21.28
C PHE A 215 20.73 -18.23 21.78
N GLY A 216 21.47 -17.53 22.64
CA GLY A 216 22.73 -18.04 23.18
C GLY A 216 22.53 -19.02 24.33
N PHE A 217 21.40 -18.90 25.06
CA PHE A 217 21.25 -19.59 26.34
C PHE A 217 19.84 -20.13 26.59
N THR A 218 18.78 -19.31 26.51
CA THR A 218 17.46 -19.73 26.99
C THR A 218 16.94 -20.97 26.26
N TYR A 219 16.82 -20.91 24.93
CA TYR A 219 16.31 -22.07 24.19
C TYR A 219 17.34 -23.20 24.04
N PRO A 220 18.65 -22.96 23.81
CA PRO A 220 19.59 -24.07 23.68
C PRO A 220 19.76 -24.85 24.98
N ASP A 221 19.85 -24.16 26.14
CA ASP A 221 19.95 -24.83 27.45
C ASP A 221 18.70 -25.68 27.73
N TRP A 222 17.52 -25.19 27.33
CA TRP A 222 16.29 -25.97 27.43
C TRP A 222 16.33 -27.18 26.49
N LEU A 223 16.68 -26.95 25.22
CA LEU A 223 16.67 -27.98 24.18
C LEU A 223 17.61 -29.14 24.52
N ASP A 224 18.77 -28.87 25.11
CA ASP A 224 19.75 -29.87 25.53
C ASP A 224 19.15 -30.95 26.45
N GLY A 225 18.20 -30.56 27.30
CA GLY A 225 17.47 -31.48 28.19
C GLY A 225 16.29 -32.20 27.55
N HIS A 226 15.81 -31.74 26.39
CA HIS A 226 14.56 -32.21 25.77
C HIS A 226 14.75 -32.89 24.40
N MET A 227 15.98 -32.97 23.86
CA MET A 227 16.25 -33.63 22.57
C MET A 227 15.73 -35.08 22.53
N SER A 228 15.85 -35.80 23.65
CA SER A 228 15.35 -37.17 23.79
C SER A 228 13.83 -37.31 23.66
N GLU A 229 13.07 -36.24 23.88
CA GLU A 229 11.62 -36.24 23.79
C GLU A 229 11.10 -36.13 22.34
N MET A 230 11.97 -35.81 21.38
CA MET A 230 11.62 -35.65 19.97
C MET A 230 11.14 -36.99 19.38
N GLN A 231 9.82 -37.09 19.18
CA GLN A 231 9.14 -38.27 18.63
C GLN A 231 8.75 -38.11 17.15
N THR A 232 8.55 -36.87 16.70
CA THR A 232 8.15 -36.57 15.33
C THR A 232 9.22 -37.09 14.36
N PRO A 233 8.86 -37.78 13.27
CA PRO A 233 9.82 -38.21 12.26
C PRO A 233 10.61 -37.01 11.70
N PHE A 234 11.90 -37.16 11.46
CA PHE A 234 12.68 -36.05 10.90
C PHE A 234 13.85 -36.48 10.01
N ILE A 235 14.30 -35.56 9.17
CA ILE A 235 15.60 -35.60 8.50
C ILE A 235 16.40 -34.35 8.82
N ILE A 236 17.68 -34.52 9.11
CA ILE A 236 18.64 -33.42 9.26
C ILE A 236 19.56 -33.38 8.05
N LEU A 237 19.68 -32.19 7.46
CA LEU A 237 20.53 -31.86 6.32
C LEU A 237 21.52 -30.78 6.76
N HIS A 238 22.79 -31.12 6.98
CA HIS A 238 23.76 -30.19 7.58
C HIS A 238 25.15 -30.39 6.96
N GLY A 239 25.81 -29.29 6.60
CA GLY A 239 27.18 -29.26 6.10
C GLY A 239 28.23 -29.43 7.19
N LYS A 240 29.30 -30.19 6.92
CA LYS A 240 30.44 -30.33 7.85
C LYS A 240 31.29 -29.07 7.94
N ALA A 241 31.26 -28.21 6.91
CA ALA A 241 32.00 -26.96 6.87
C ALA A 241 31.18 -25.78 7.38
N ASP A 242 30.00 -26.02 7.95
CA ASP A 242 29.17 -24.99 8.57
C ASP A 242 29.89 -24.39 9.80
N LYS A 243 30.10 -23.08 9.76
CA LYS A 243 30.75 -22.31 10.83
C LYS A 243 29.75 -21.49 11.66
N VAL A 244 28.48 -21.49 11.27
CA VAL A 244 27.42 -20.69 11.88
C VAL A 244 26.68 -21.53 12.92
N THR A 245 26.17 -22.69 12.51
CA THR A 245 25.47 -23.65 13.38
C THR A 245 26.33 -24.89 13.58
N ASP A 246 26.34 -25.46 14.79
CA ASP A 246 27.23 -26.58 15.12
C ASP A 246 26.69 -27.93 14.59
N PRO A 247 27.37 -28.61 13.64
CA PRO A 247 26.96 -29.91 13.16
C PRO A 247 26.99 -31.01 14.24
N ALA A 248 27.80 -30.86 15.29
CA ALA A 248 27.86 -31.83 16.39
C ALA A 248 26.56 -31.88 17.19
N THR A 249 25.88 -30.75 17.38
CA THR A 249 24.55 -30.75 18.02
C THR A 249 23.46 -31.35 17.15
N SER A 250 23.58 -31.25 15.83
CA SER A 250 22.72 -32.00 14.91
C SER A 250 22.94 -33.51 15.01
N GLN A 251 24.19 -33.96 15.16
CA GLN A 251 24.50 -35.36 15.44
C GLN A 251 23.93 -35.80 16.80
N LYS A 252 24.03 -34.97 17.84
CA LYS A 252 23.46 -35.22 19.16
C LYS A 252 21.94 -35.40 19.11
N LEU A 253 21.20 -34.50 18.45
CA LEU A 253 19.76 -34.63 18.27
C LEU A 253 19.39 -35.95 17.56
N TYR A 254 20.12 -36.30 16.51
CA TYR A 254 19.92 -37.57 15.81
C TYR A 254 20.14 -38.78 16.73
N GLU A 255 21.11 -38.74 17.63
CA GLU A 255 21.40 -39.86 18.52
C GLU A 255 20.38 -39.98 19.65
N GLU A 256 20.04 -38.87 20.31
CA GLU A 256 19.23 -38.85 21.53
C GLU A 256 17.72 -38.96 21.27
N ALA A 257 17.21 -38.42 20.15
CA ALA A 257 15.77 -38.38 19.88
C ALA A 257 15.12 -39.78 19.89
N VAL A 258 13.96 -39.92 20.52
CA VAL A 258 13.20 -41.19 20.55
C VAL A 258 12.51 -41.51 19.21
N ALA A 259 12.44 -40.54 18.29
CA ALA A 259 11.89 -40.72 16.94
C ALA A 259 12.42 -42.00 16.27
N LYS A 260 11.50 -42.90 15.91
CA LYS A 260 11.84 -44.17 15.26
C LYS A 260 12.29 -43.98 13.82
N ASP A 261 11.74 -42.96 13.17
CA ASP A 261 11.96 -42.62 11.78
C ASP A 261 12.75 -41.31 11.70
N LYS A 262 14.07 -41.43 11.86
CA LYS A 262 15.02 -40.32 11.85
C LYS A 262 16.17 -40.59 10.90
N ALA A 263 16.60 -39.57 10.16
CA ALA A 263 17.71 -39.66 9.22
C ALA A 263 18.66 -38.47 9.35
N LEU A 264 19.93 -38.72 9.05
CA LEU A 264 21.00 -37.73 9.01
C LEU A 264 21.89 -38.13 7.80
N LYS A 265 21.87 -37.34 6.72
CA LYS A 265 22.27 -37.81 5.37
C LYS A 265 23.57 -37.18 4.84
N PRO A 266 24.45 -37.96 4.19
CA PRO A 266 25.52 -37.48 3.31
C PRO A 266 25.26 -37.67 1.81
N LEU A 267 26.07 -37.00 0.99
CA LEU A 267 26.32 -37.32 -0.43
C LEU A 267 27.47 -38.34 -0.52
N GLY A 268 27.18 -39.64 -0.70
CA GLY A 268 28.18 -40.68 -1.02
C GLY A 268 28.07 -42.00 -0.24
N GLU A 269 28.55 -43.10 -0.82
CA GLU A 269 28.39 -44.49 -0.32
C GLU A 269 29.20 -44.86 0.94
N ASP A 270 30.01 -43.96 1.51
CA ASP A 270 30.86 -44.26 2.66
C ASP A 270 30.44 -43.49 3.93
N HIS A 271 29.73 -44.20 4.83
CA HIS A 271 29.65 -44.10 6.31
C HIS A 271 29.74 -42.77 7.10
N GLU A 272 29.90 -41.58 6.51
CA GLU A 272 29.99 -40.30 7.24
C GLU A 272 28.66 -39.53 7.17
N ARG A 273 28.12 -39.04 8.29
CA ARG A 273 26.70 -38.65 8.41
C ARG A 273 26.34 -37.20 7.97
N LEU A 274 27.14 -36.47 7.20
CA LEU A 274 26.91 -35.03 6.90
C LEU A 274 27.39 -34.61 5.50
N TYR A 275 26.92 -33.48 4.95
CA TYR A 275 27.38 -32.96 3.65
C TYR A 275 28.84 -32.47 3.72
N ASP A 276 29.74 -33.09 2.96
CA ASP A 276 31.16 -32.76 2.97
C ASP A 276 31.47 -31.47 2.20
N GLY A 277 32.26 -30.57 2.78
CA GLY A 277 32.68 -29.31 2.13
C GLY A 277 31.57 -28.27 1.89
N VAL A 278 30.37 -28.47 2.43
CA VAL A 278 29.21 -27.56 2.28
C VAL A 278 29.13 -26.61 3.47
N TYR A 279 28.95 -25.32 3.16
CA TYR A 279 28.76 -24.23 4.13
C TYR A 279 27.27 -23.95 4.40
N HIS A 280 26.97 -23.05 5.35
CA HIS A 280 25.64 -22.83 5.91
C HIS A 280 24.57 -22.50 4.86
N ALA A 281 24.76 -21.40 4.10
CA ALA A 281 23.78 -20.88 3.15
C ALA A 281 23.79 -21.62 1.80
N GLU A 282 24.86 -22.38 1.51
CA GLU A 282 25.00 -23.22 0.32
C GLU A 282 23.95 -24.36 0.26
N LEU A 283 23.27 -24.65 1.37
CA LEU A 283 22.19 -25.64 1.42
C LEU A 283 20.87 -25.15 0.81
N PHE A 284 20.67 -23.84 0.66
CA PHE A 284 19.35 -23.29 0.29
C PHE A 284 19.37 -22.07 -0.63
N CYS A 285 20.48 -21.34 -0.77
CA CYS A 285 20.53 -20.08 -1.54
C CYS A 285 20.97 -20.23 -3.01
N CYS A 286 21.74 -21.27 -3.36
CA CYS A 286 22.53 -21.32 -4.59
C CYS A 286 21.77 -22.00 -5.74
N MET A 287 20.78 -21.32 -6.31
CA MET A 287 19.99 -21.84 -7.44
C MET A 287 20.30 -21.07 -8.73
N PRO A 288 20.18 -21.69 -9.91
CA PRO A 288 20.32 -20.96 -11.18
C PRO A 288 19.37 -19.76 -11.25
N GLY A 289 19.92 -18.58 -11.44
CA GLY A 289 19.17 -17.31 -11.51
C GLY A 289 18.68 -16.80 -10.15
N SER A 290 19.07 -17.38 -9.02
CA SER A 290 18.90 -16.72 -7.72
C SER A 290 19.91 -15.59 -7.57
N PHE A 291 19.42 -14.42 -7.14
CA PHE A 291 20.18 -13.17 -6.96
C PHE A 291 20.88 -12.69 -8.25
N GLU A 292 20.30 -11.67 -8.89
CA GLU A 292 20.78 -11.17 -10.19
C GLU A 292 22.25 -10.70 -10.11
N GLY A 293 23.09 -11.23 -10.99
CA GLY A 293 24.51 -10.88 -11.07
C GLY A 293 25.42 -11.56 -10.05
N ILE A 294 24.98 -12.64 -9.40
CA ILE A 294 25.87 -13.57 -8.67
C ILE A 294 26.10 -14.81 -9.54
N GLU A 295 27.36 -15.21 -9.72
CA GLU A 295 27.73 -16.44 -10.42
C GLU A 295 28.03 -17.55 -9.40
N TRP A 296 27.04 -18.40 -9.14
CA TRP A 296 27.19 -19.56 -8.27
C TRP A 296 28.16 -20.59 -8.86
N THR A 297 29.01 -21.18 -8.01
CA THR A 297 29.85 -22.30 -8.41
C THR A 297 29.03 -23.57 -8.62
N ASN A 298 29.56 -24.52 -9.39
CA ASN A 298 28.90 -25.81 -9.60
C ASN A 298 28.72 -26.60 -8.31
N GLU A 299 29.66 -26.50 -7.36
CA GLU A 299 29.57 -27.19 -6.07
C GLU A 299 28.48 -26.60 -5.18
N GLU A 300 28.39 -25.28 -5.07
CA GLU A 300 27.32 -24.59 -4.33
C GLU A 300 25.94 -24.95 -4.87
N MET A 301 25.77 -24.92 -6.21
CA MET A 301 24.51 -25.30 -6.85
C MET A 301 24.18 -26.79 -6.66
N ALA A 302 25.20 -27.66 -6.66
CA ALA A 302 24.99 -29.09 -6.40
C ALA A 302 24.54 -29.33 -4.97
N ALA A 303 25.11 -28.63 -3.98
CA ALA A 303 24.74 -28.73 -2.58
C ALA A 303 23.27 -28.33 -2.35
N THR A 304 22.86 -27.15 -2.84
CA THR A 304 21.47 -26.69 -2.73
C THR A 304 20.50 -27.66 -3.41
N ARG A 305 20.84 -28.15 -4.62
CA ARG A 305 20.00 -29.10 -5.35
C ARG A 305 19.84 -30.42 -4.61
N SER A 306 20.92 -31.01 -4.11
CA SER A 306 20.85 -32.26 -3.36
C SER A 306 20.08 -32.12 -2.06
N CYS A 307 20.24 -31.00 -1.35
CA CYS A 307 19.45 -30.68 -0.16
C CYS A 307 17.94 -30.68 -0.47
N LEU A 308 17.54 -29.98 -1.53
CA LEU A 308 16.16 -29.90 -1.99
C LEU A 308 15.60 -31.27 -2.42
N GLU A 309 16.37 -32.04 -3.19
CA GLU A 309 15.97 -33.38 -3.65
C GLU A 309 15.77 -34.35 -2.48
N ASP A 310 16.67 -34.32 -1.49
CA ASP A 310 16.58 -35.13 -0.28
C ASP A 310 15.37 -34.74 0.57
N ALA A 311 15.14 -33.44 0.76
CA ALA A 311 13.96 -32.91 1.45
C ALA A 311 12.65 -33.40 0.78
N ALA A 312 12.54 -33.21 -0.53
CA ALA A 312 11.36 -33.60 -1.30
C ALA A 312 11.14 -35.12 -1.30
N ALA A 313 12.21 -35.90 -1.49
CA ALA A 313 12.16 -37.36 -1.45
C ALA A 313 11.73 -37.88 -0.08
N TRP A 314 12.27 -37.30 1.00
CA TRP A 314 11.95 -37.70 2.37
C TRP A 314 10.48 -37.44 2.72
N MET A 315 9.96 -36.26 2.38
CA MET A 315 8.54 -35.94 2.56
C MET A 315 7.66 -36.89 1.73
N LYS A 316 8.02 -37.12 0.46
CA LYS A 316 7.27 -37.99 -0.46
C LYS A 316 7.13 -39.42 0.04
N GLN A 317 8.18 -40.00 0.61
CA GLN A 317 8.14 -41.35 1.19
C GLN A 317 7.11 -41.48 2.32
N ARG A 318 6.80 -40.38 3.02
CA ARG A 318 5.94 -40.36 4.23
C ARG A 318 4.51 -39.92 3.97
N MET A 319 4.18 -39.66 2.71
CA MET A 319 2.80 -39.45 2.23
C MET A 319 2.00 -40.77 2.13
N GLY A 320 2.66 -41.93 2.20
CA GLY A 320 2.09 -43.25 1.89
C GLY A 320 1.30 -43.95 3.02
N ALA A 321 -0.01 -43.68 3.05
CA ALA A 321 -1.09 -44.63 3.40
C ALA A 321 -2.44 -44.19 2.76
N LEU A 322 -2.56 -42.93 2.34
CA LEU A 322 -3.76 -42.36 1.72
C LEU A 322 -3.78 -42.45 0.18
N THR A 323 -2.64 -42.65 -0.47
CA THR A 323 -2.52 -42.49 -1.94
C THR A 323 -2.99 -43.69 -2.77
N GLN A 324 -2.87 -44.93 -2.27
CA GLN A 324 -3.32 -46.12 -3.01
C GLN A 324 -4.85 -46.22 -3.09
N SER A 325 -5.56 -45.83 -2.03
CA SER A 325 -7.03 -45.78 -2.01
C SER A 325 -7.59 -44.69 -2.95
N ARG A 326 -6.95 -43.50 -2.99
CA ARG A 326 -7.44 -42.36 -3.80
C ARG A 326 -7.14 -42.48 -5.29
N LEU A 327 -6.01 -43.07 -5.69
CA LEU A 327 -5.71 -43.30 -7.10
C LEU A 327 -6.65 -44.35 -7.71
N GLU A 328 -7.05 -45.37 -6.94
CA GLU A 328 -8.02 -46.38 -7.37
C GLU A 328 -9.48 -45.86 -7.37
N GLN A 329 -9.83 -44.92 -6.49
CA GLN A 329 -11.16 -44.29 -6.49
C GLN A 329 -11.33 -43.21 -7.56
N ASN A 330 -10.28 -42.44 -7.88
CA ASN A 330 -10.34 -41.44 -8.95
C ASN A 330 -10.21 -42.06 -10.35
N GLY A 331 -9.50 -43.19 -10.49
CA GLY A 331 -9.43 -43.94 -11.75
C GLY A 331 -10.74 -44.64 -12.15
N ARG A 332 -11.67 -44.87 -11.20
CA ARG A 332 -12.97 -45.53 -11.47
C ARG A 332 -14.14 -44.56 -11.65
N LYS A 333 -13.94 -43.25 -11.45
CA LYS A 333 -14.98 -42.22 -11.66
C LYS A 333 -14.85 -41.44 -12.97
N PHE A 334 -13.78 -41.68 -13.73
CA PHE A 334 -13.54 -41.00 -15.02
C PHE A 334 -13.94 -41.82 -16.26
N ASP A 335 -14.40 -43.06 -16.11
CA ASP A 335 -14.72 -43.96 -17.23
C ASP A 335 -16.23 -44.16 -17.49
N ASP A 336 -17.11 -43.60 -16.66
CA ASP A 336 -18.57 -43.75 -16.81
C ASP A 336 -19.28 -42.38 -16.75
N GLN A 337 -19.06 -41.53 -17.76
CA GLN A 337 -20.07 -40.62 -18.32
C GLN A 337 -19.48 -39.79 -19.48
N HIS A 338 -20.14 -39.91 -20.65
CA HIS A 338 -19.91 -39.21 -21.92
C HIS A 338 -18.98 -39.87 -22.95
N ALA A 339 -19.37 -41.08 -23.36
CA ALA A 339 -19.36 -41.43 -24.77
C ALA A 339 -20.62 -40.82 -25.43
N ASP A 340 -20.49 -39.69 -26.13
CA ASP A 340 -21.13 -39.37 -27.42
C ASP A 340 -20.75 -37.94 -27.85
N LEU A 341 -20.63 -37.72 -29.17
CA LEU A 341 -20.28 -36.49 -29.90
C LEU A 341 -18.79 -36.26 -30.19
N SER A 342 -18.32 -37.07 -31.14
CA SER A 342 -17.20 -36.77 -32.04
C SER A 342 -17.42 -35.52 -32.89
N GLY A 343 -16.45 -34.59 -32.90
CA GLY A 343 -16.27 -33.59 -33.95
C GLY A 343 -15.49 -32.36 -33.50
N PRO A 344 -14.44 -31.90 -34.22
CA PRO A 344 -13.77 -30.65 -33.88
C PRO A 344 -14.72 -29.46 -34.14
N PRO A 345 -14.80 -28.45 -33.25
CA PRO A 345 -15.48 -27.22 -33.60
C PRO A 345 -14.66 -26.52 -34.70
N LYS A 346 -15.26 -26.41 -35.88
CA LYS A 346 -14.78 -25.54 -36.96
C LYS A 346 -14.65 -24.10 -36.42
N PRO A 347 -13.64 -23.32 -36.86
CA PRO A 347 -13.58 -21.91 -36.53
C PRO A 347 -14.86 -21.23 -37.05
N ARG A 348 -15.61 -20.58 -36.15
CA ARG A 348 -16.65 -19.64 -36.56
C ARG A 348 -15.93 -18.41 -37.10
N GLU A 349 -15.87 -18.29 -38.42
CA GLU A 349 -15.63 -17.02 -39.08
C GLU A 349 -16.68 -16.02 -38.57
N LEU A 350 -16.22 -15.04 -37.79
CA LEU A 350 -16.99 -13.85 -37.51
C LEU A 350 -17.09 -13.07 -38.82
N ASN A 351 -18.30 -13.07 -39.38
CA ASN A 351 -18.63 -12.30 -40.57
C ASN A 351 -18.65 -10.81 -40.20
N VAL A 352 -17.50 -10.15 -40.35
CA VAL A 352 -17.28 -8.72 -40.14
C VAL A 352 -18.24 -7.86 -40.99
N ALA A 353 -18.92 -8.42 -41.99
CA ALA A 353 -19.91 -7.69 -42.80
C ALA A 353 -21.31 -7.56 -42.18
N GLN A 354 -21.64 -8.25 -41.06
CA GLN A 354 -22.95 -8.15 -40.41
C GLN A 354 -22.95 -7.39 -39.07
N LEU A 355 -21.78 -7.06 -38.53
CA LEU A 355 -21.64 -6.14 -37.39
C LEU A 355 -21.54 -4.67 -37.84
N THR A 356 -21.19 -4.41 -39.10
CA THR A 356 -21.15 -3.08 -39.72
C THR A 356 -22.52 -2.58 -40.21
N ALA A 357 -23.63 -3.18 -39.74
CA ALA A 357 -25.00 -2.80 -40.15
C ALA A 357 -25.93 -2.45 -38.97
N LYS A 358 -25.42 -2.38 -37.73
CA LYS A 358 -26.17 -1.87 -36.56
C LYS A 358 -25.50 -0.71 -35.83
N LEU A 359 -24.39 -0.20 -36.36
CA LEU A 359 -23.72 1.04 -35.93
C LEU A 359 -23.82 2.16 -36.98
N GLN A 360 -24.88 2.13 -37.80
CA GLN A 360 -25.19 3.15 -38.81
C GLN A 360 -26.63 3.65 -38.71
N ILE A 361 -27.14 3.79 -37.48
CA ILE A 361 -28.32 4.61 -37.17
C ILE A 361 -28.05 5.33 -35.84
N ALA A 362 -27.01 6.16 -35.83
CA ALA A 362 -26.77 7.18 -34.80
C ALA A 362 -25.77 8.26 -35.28
N ASP A 363 -25.46 8.33 -36.58
CA ASP A 363 -24.46 9.24 -37.14
C ASP A 363 -24.93 9.95 -38.43
N GLU A 364 -26.26 10.03 -38.63
CA GLU A 364 -26.86 10.78 -39.75
C GLU A 364 -27.73 11.98 -39.32
N GLU A 365 -28.02 12.18 -38.02
CA GLU A 365 -28.66 13.42 -37.55
C GLU A 365 -27.65 14.49 -37.11
N THR A 366 -26.38 14.15 -36.87
CA THR A 366 -25.34 15.12 -36.48
C THR A 366 -24.60 15.76 -37.68
N ARG A 367 -24.92 15.35 -38.92
CA ARG A 367 -24.28 15.83 -40.15
C ARG A 367 -25.12 16.79 -41.00
N ALA A 368 -26.34 17.12 -40.59
CA ALA A 368 -27.23 18.06 -41.29
C ALA A 368 -27.17 19.52 -40.79
N GLY A 369 -26.21 19.87 -39.93
CA GLY A 369 -26.05 21.22 -39.37
C GLY A 369 -24.79 21.99 -39.80
N ARG A 370 -23.96 21.47 -40.71
CA ARG A 370 -22.79 22.19 -41.23
C ARG A 370 -23.21 23.20 -42.30
N GLY A 371 -23.82 24.30 -41.88
CA GLY A 371 -23.79 25.55 -42.63
C GLY A 371 -22.40 26.16 -42.48
N GLY A 372 -21.67 26.32 -43.57
CA GLY A 372 -20.41 27.06 -43.57
C GLY A 372 -20.63 28.49 -43.05
N LEU A 373 -19.74 28.94 -42.17
CA LEU A 373 -19.73 30.32 -41.68
C LEU A 373 -19.20 31.27 -42.78
N PRO A 374 -19.84 32.43 -43.01
CA PRO A 374 -19.28 33.52 -43.80
C PRO A 374 -18.19 34.28 -43.03
N GLU A 375 -17.28 34.91 -43.76
CA GLU A 375 -16.16 35.76 -43.28
C GLU A 375 -16.58 37.07 -42.55
N ALA A 376 -17.51 37.05 -41.59
CA ALA A 376 -17.88 38.25 -40.84
C ALA A 376 -18.02 37.94 -39.34
N GLY A 377 -17.52 38.87 -38.51
CA GLY A 377 -17.27 38.72 -37.06
C GLY A 377 -18.46 38.32 -36.18
N LEU A 378 -18.12 37.95 -34.94
CA LEU A 378 -18.97 37.39 -33.90
C LEU A 378 -20.25 38.23 -33.62
N PRO A 379 -21.46 37.64 -33.54
CA PRO A 379 -22.71 38.36 -33.30
C PRO A 379 -23.07 38.57 -31.81
N GLU A 380 -23.82 39.66 -31.53
CA GLU A 380 -24.29 40.12 -30.20
C GLU A 380 -25.12 39.11 -29.37
N VAL A 381 -25.59 38.01 -29.97
CA VAL A 381 -26.31 36.93 -29.27
C VAL A 381 -25.41 36.16 -28.29
N PHE A 382 -24.09 36.34 -28.39
CA PHE A 382 -23.10 35.76 -27.48
C PHE A 382 -23.27 36.23 -26.01
N PHE A 383 -23.76 37.44 -25.77
CA PHE A 383 -23.81 38.05 -24.44
C PHE A 383 -25.05 37.68 -23.62
N GLU A 384 -26.15 37.25 -24.26
CA GLU A 384 -27.40 36.91 -23.55
C GLU A 384 -27.39 35.50 -22.92
N GLN A 385 -26.44 34.63 -23.27
CA GLN A 385 -26.37 33.24 -22.79
C GLN A 385 -25.32 32.98 -21.70
N TYR A 386 -24.57 34.00 -21.29
CA TYR A 386 -23.45 33.89 -20.34
C TYR A 386 -23.87 33.40 -18.94
N GLU A 387 -25.05 33.78 -18.44
CA GLU A 387 -25.58 33.28 -17.15
C GLU A 387 -26.04 31.81 -17.17
N GLU A 388 -26.42 31.28 -18.35
CA GLU A 388 -26.67 29.83 -18.53
C GLU A 388 -25.36 29.06 -18.71
N TRP A 389 -24.33 29.72 -19.23
CA TRP A 389 -22.99 29.18 -19.53
C TRP A 389 -22.25 28.71 -18.29
N HIS A 390 -22.34 29.47 -17.18
CA HIS A 390 -21.70 29.12 -15.91
C HIS A 390 -22.30 27.86 -15.25
N ARG A 391 -23.54 27.48 -15.61
CA ARG A 391 -24.20 26.25 -15.13
C ARG A 391 -23.83 24.99 -15.94
N ALA A 392 -23.13 25.12 -17.07
CA ALA A 392 -22.87 24.03 -18.03
C ALA A 392 -21.37 23.79 -18.31
N TYR A 393 -20.51 23.98 -17.31
CA TYR A 393 -19.04 24.14 -17.44
C TYR A 393 -18.21 22.93 -17.94
N MET A 394 -18.75 21.95 -18.67
CA MET A 394 -17.97 20.72 -18.97
C MET A 394 -17.87 20.28 -20.45
N ARG A 395 -18.52 20.93 -21.44
CA ARG A 395 -18.36 20.49 -22.85
C ARG A 395 -18.27 21.58 -23.93
N ASP A 396 -19.08 22.63 -23.89
CA ASP A 396 -19.10 23.63 -24.99
C ASP A 396 -17.98 24.69 -24.88
N SER A 397 -17.46 24.96 -23.67
CA SER A 397 -16.34 25.89 -23.46
C SER A 397 -15.03 25.36 -24.06
N LEU A 398 -14.70 24.07 -23.85
CA LEU A 398 -13.47 23.46 -24.32
C LEU A 398 -13.29 23.52 -25.85
N ALA A 399 -14.37 23.32 -26.62
CA ALA A 399 -14.33 23.39 -28.07
C ALA A 399 -14.00 24.80 -28.58
N ARG A 400 -14.60 25.83 -27.96
CA ARG A 400 -14.36 27.24 -28.32
C ARG A 400 -13.00 27.74 -27.85
N SER A 401 -12.57 27.32 -26.67
CA SER A 401 -11.22 27.59 -26.18
C SER A 401 -10.16 26.97 -27.09
N ARG A 402 -10.39 25.76 -27.63
CA ARG A 402 -9.52 25.17 -28.66
C ARG A 402 -9.53 25.95 -29.96
N GLU A 403 -10.68 26.40 -30.44
CA GLU A 403 -10.78 27.27 -31.63
C GLU A 403 -10.01 28.59 -31.44
N PHE A 404 -10.10 29.17 -30.24
CA PHE A 404 -9.37 30.39 -29.87
C PHE A 404 -7.84 30.16 -29.85
N LEU A 405 -7.38 29.09 -29.18
CA LEU A 405 -5.96 28.73 -29.12
C LEU A 405 -5.40 28.41 -30.51
N HIS A 406 -6.12 27.63 -31.32
CA HIS A 406 -5.74 27.32 -32.70
C HIS A 406 -5.66 28.60 -33.55
N GLY A 407 -6.59 29.54 -33.37
CA GLY A 407 -6.52 30.87 -33.98
C GLY A 407 -5.24 31.62 -33.58
N ILE A 408 -4.91 31.64 -32.30
CA ILE A 408 -3.72 32.30 -31.77
C ILE A 408 -2.41 31.69 -32.30
N TYR A 409 -2.23 30.39 -32.08
CA TYR A 409 -0.94 29.72 -32.25
C TYR A 409 -0.68 29.26 -33.69
N GLU A 410 -1.73 28.82 -34.41
CA GLU A 410 -1.55 28.30 -35.78
C GLU A 410 -1.78 29.35 -36.87
N THR A 411 -2.70 30.31 -36.66
CA THR A 411 -3.08 31.28 -37.71
C THR A 411 -2.40 32.65 -37.59
N LYS A 412 -1.50 32.83 -36.62
CA LYS A 412 -0.80 34.10 -36.33
C LYS A 412 -1.75 35.29 -36.16
N LEU A 413 -2.88 35.10 -35.48
CA LEU A 413 -3.78 36.19 -35.07
C LEU A 413 -3.14 37.15 -34.03
N TRP A 414 -1.97 36.79 -33.49
CA TRP A 414 -1.18 37.55 -32.51
C TRP A 414 -1.11 39.07 -32.77
N PRO A 415 -0.79 39.55 -33.99
CA PRO A 415 -0.65 40.99 -34.24
C PRO A 415 -1.97 41.76 -34.28
N LYS A 416 -3.12 41.07 -34.42
CA LYS A 416 -4.46 41.69 -34.45
C LYS A 416 -5.17 41.61 -33.10
N LEU A 417 -4.69 40.78 -32.18
CA LEU A 417 -5.28 40.58 -30.87
C LEU A 417 -5.26 41.88 -30.06
N GLU A 418 -4.15 42.63 -30.08
CA GLU A 418 -4.04 43.95 -29.41
C GLU A 418 -5.08 44.96 -29.93
N GLU A 419 -5.36 44.98 -31.24
CA GLU A 419 -6.39 45.86 -31.82
C GLU A 419 -7.80 45.45 -31.38
N HIS A 420 -8.07 44.16 -31.24
CA HIS A 420 -9.36 43.65 -30.78
C HIS A 420 -9.55 43.86 -29.27
N VAL A 421 -8.50 43.66 -28.46
CA VAL A 421 -8.51 43.94 -27.01
C VAL A 421 -8.78 45.42 -26.74
N GLN A 422 -8.27 46.34 -27.56
CA GLN A 422 -8.60 47.76 -27.44
C GLN A 422 -10.09 48.07 -27.71
N ARG A 423 -10.78 47.25 -28.51
CA ARG A 423 -12.20 47.46 -28.85
C ARG A 423 -13.14 46.79 -27.85
N CYS A 424 -12.80 45.57 -27.41
CA CYS A 424 -13.59 44.76 -26.49
C CYS A 424 -12.64 44.04 -25.51
N PRO A 425 -12.08 44.74 -24.51
CA PRO A 425 -11.07 44.17 -23.63
C PRO A 425 -11.62 43.03 -22.78
N LEU A 426 -12.80 43.23 -22.17
CA LEU A 426 -13.43 42.28 -21.26
C LEU A 426 -13.60 40.87 -21.85
N PRO A 427 -14.30 40.69 -23.00
CA PRO A 427 -14.65 39.34 -23.47
C PRO A 427 -13.44 38.58 -24.03
N ILE A 428 -12.44 39.31 -24.53
CA ILE A 428 -11.22 38.70 -25.08
C ILE A 428 -10.34 38.22 -23.94
N ILE A 429 -10.20 39.02 -22.87
CA ILE A 429 -9.45 38.62 -21.67
C ILE A 429 -10.09 37.40 -21.00
N GLU A 430 -11.42 37.35 -20.89
CA GLU A 430 -12.15 36.19 -20.37
C GLU A 430 -11.88 34.92 -21.20
N ILE A 431 -12.02 34.99 -22.53
CA ILE A 431 -11.77 33.84 -23.41
C ILE A 431 -10.30 33.39 -23.33
N MET A 432 -9.34 34.32 -23.21
CA MET A 432 -7.92 33.98 -23.00
C MET A 432 -7.72 33.18 -21.73
N MET A 433 -8.37 33.57 -20.63
CA MET A 433 -8.27 32.91 -19.33
C MET A 433 -8.93 31.53 -19.32
N ASP A 434 -10.14 31.39 -19.87
CA ASP A 434 -10.81 30.09 -20.03
C ASP A 434 -10.00 29.15 -20.93
N SER A 435 -9.28 29.71 -21.91
CA SER A 435 -8.44 28.95 -22.81
C SER A 435 -7.16 28.42 -22.19
N VAL A 436 -6.74 28.91 -21.02
CA VAL A 436 -5.57 28.35 -20.34
C VAL A 436 -5.84 26.93 -19.84
N LEU A 437 -7.07 26.60 -19.41
CA LEU A 437 -7.42 25.22 -19.04
C LEU A 437 -7.46 24.29 -20.27
N ALA A 438 -7.92 24.83 -21.40
CA ALA A 438 -8.00 24.10 -22.66
C ALA A 438 -6.63 23.91 -23.35
N SER A 439 -5.61 24.70 -22.97
CA SER A 439 -4.26 24.58 -23.52
C SER A 439 -3.62 23.22 -23.19
N SER A 440 -4.14 22.52 -22.19
CA SER A 440 -3.69 21.22 -21.69
C SER A 440 -3.72 20.04 -22.68
N VAL A 441 -4.48 20.13 -23.78
CA VAL A 441 -4.65 19.02 -24.73
C VAL A 441 -3.77 19.18 -25.97
N ASP A 442 -3.62 20.41 -26.44
CA ASP A 442 -2.97 20.71 -27.73
C ASP A 442 -1.72 21.63 -27.59
N TYR A 443 -1.43 22.15 -26.40
CA TYR A 443 -0.37 23.15 -26.13
C TYR A 443 0.42 22.87 -24.83
N SER A 444 1.58 23.52 -24.66
CA SER A 444 2.45 23.29 -23.50
C SER A 444 1.99 24.02 -22.23
N LEU A 445 2.54 23.62 -21.07
CA LEU A 445 2.34 24.35 -19.81
C LEU A 445 2.90 25.79 -19.89
N GLU A 446 4.00 25.98 -20.61
CA GLU A 446 4.62 27.29 -20.85
C GLU A 446 3.70 28.20 -21.70
N ASP A 447 3.01 27.61 -22.69
CA ASP A 447 2.01 28.32 -23.48
C ASP A 447 0.84 28.77 -22.60
N GLY A 448 0.36 27.90 -21.71
CA GLY A 448 -0.68 28.23 -20.74
C GLY A 448 -0.26 29.35 -19.77
N GLN A 449 0.97 29.27 -19.24
CA GLN A 449 1.54 30.33 -18.40
C GLN A 449 1.63 31.66 -19.15
N GLY A 450 2.15 31.64 -20.38
CA GLY A 450 2.27 32.84 -21.21
C GLY A 450 0.92 33.46 -21.54
N LEU A 451 -0.10 32.65 -21.80
CA LEU A 451 -1.46 33.10 -22.05
C LEU A 451 -2.08 33.74 -20.80
N TYR A 452 -1.89 33.14 -19.63
CA TYR A 452 -2.32 33.70 -18.34
C TYR A 452 -1.64 35.04 -18.04
N GLU A 453 -0.30 35.11 -18.10
CA GLU A 453 0.45 36.34 -17.84
C GLU A 453 0.07 37.47 -18.80
N LEU A 454 -0.21 37.13 -20.06
CA LEU A 454 -0.68 38.08 -21.05
C LEU A 454 -2.09 38.59 -20.72
N ALA A 455 -3.02 37.71 -20.35
CA ALA A 455 -4.36 38.10 -19.95
C ALA A 455 -4.34 39.04 -18.73
N ILE A 456 -3.55 38.72 -17.69
CA ILE A 456 -3.34 39.60 -16.53
C ILE A 456 -2.78 40.97 -16.93
N ARG A 457 -1.79 40.98 -17.82
CA ARG A 457 -1.17 42.22 -18.30
C ARG A 457 -2.15 43.09 -19.07
N LEU A 458 -2.94 42.48 -19.96
CA LEU A 458 -3.95 43.18 -20.76
C LEU A 458 -5.10 43.70 -19.88
N ALA A 459 -5.52 42.94 -18.87
CA ALA A 459 -6.48 43.40 -17.88
C ALA A 459 -6.01 44.67 -17.18
N LYS A 460 -4.77 44.68 -16.67
CA LYS A 460 -4.17 45.86 -16.04
C LYS A 460 -3.98 47.07 -16.98
N GLN A 461 -3.87 46.83 -18.29
CA GLN A 461 -3.64 47.88 -19.28
C GLN A 461 -4.94 48.50 -19.80
N HIS A 462 -6.02 47.72 -19.86
CA HIS A 462 -7.24 48.10 -20.58
C HIS A 462 -8.50 48.17 -19.72
N LEU A 463 -8.47 47.66 -18.49
CA LEU A 463 -9.54 47.75 -17.51
C LEU A 463 -9.14 48.70 -16.37
N SER A 464 -10.11 49.28 -15.66
CA SER A 464 -9.83 49.97 -14.40
C SER A 464 -9.35 48.98 -13.33
N GLU A 465 -8.74 49.49 -12.26
CA GLU A 465 -8.22 48.65 -11.17
C GLU A 465 -9.35 47.88 -10.45
N GLU A 466 -10.52 48.51 -10.32
CA GLU A 466 -11.73 47.89 -9.76
C GLU A 466 -12.27 46.82 -10.72
N GLU A 467 -12.43 47.13 -12.02
CA GLU A 467 -12.88 46.15 -13.02
C GLU A 467 -11.90 44.99 -13.17
N ALA A 468 -10.59 45.21 -13.10
CA ALA A 468 -9.61 44.14 -13.21
C ALA A 468 -9.61 43.21 -11.99
N GLU A 469 -9.88 43.75 -10.80
CA GLU A 469 -9.98 42.96 -9.57
C GLU A 469 -11.33 42.23 -9.48
N GLU A 470 -12.44 42.88 -9.86
CA GLU A 470 -13.74 42.23 -10.02
C GLU A 470 -13.69 41.13 -11.07
N LEU A 471 -13.09 41.37 -12.24
CA LEU A 471 -12.91 40.34 -13.26
C LEU A 471 -12.07 39.18 -12.74
N ARG A 472 -11.04 39.49 -11.94
CA ARG A 472 -10.19 38.46 -11.31
C ARG A 472 -10.96 37.61 -10.31
N GLU A 473 -11.93 38.17 -9.60
CA GLU A 473 -12.84 37.43 -8.71
C GLU A 473 -13.93 36.65 -9.46
N GLU A 474 -14.36 37.16 -10.63
CA GLU A 474 -15.39 36.57 -11.50
C GLU A 474 -14.85 35.53 -12.51
N TRP A 475 -13.54 35.52 -12.80
CA TRP A 475 -12.90 34.50 -13.65
C TRP A 475 -13.20 33.09 -13.15
N ASN A 476 -12.92 32.08 -13.99
CA ASN A 476 -12.96 30.70 -13.52
C ASN A 476 -12.09 30.60 -12.25
N GLN A 477 -12.77 30.47 -11.11
CA GLN A 477 -12.15 30.54 -9.82
C GLN A 477 -11.20 29.36 -9.64
N ASP A 478 -11.46 28.24 -10.32
CA ASP A 478 -10.54 27.11 -10.36
C ASP A 478 -9.22 27.50 -11.01
N THR A 479 -9.26 28.23 -12.12
CA THR A 479 -8.06 28.78 -12.79
C THR A 479 -7.30 29.71 -11.84
N VAL A 480 -7.96 30.70 -11.24
CA VAL A 480 -7.27 31.72 -10.42
C VAL A 480 -6.57 31.14 -9.19
N TYR A 481 -7.19 30.16 -8.52
CA TYR A 481 -6.66 29.59 -7.29
C TYR A 481 -5.74 28.40 -7.52
N THR A 482 -5.94 27.66 -8.62
CA THR A 482 -5.10 26.49 -8.94
C THR A 482 -3.82 26.92 -9.65
N TYR A 483 -3.79 28.06 -10.35
CA TYR A 483 -2.67 28.44 -11.22
C TYR A 483 -1.40 28.89 -10.49
N PRO A 484 -1.47 29.66 -9.39
CA PRO A 484 -0.26 29.97 -8.62
C PRO A 484 0.46 28.70 -8.15
N LEU A 485 -0.32 27.68 -7.72
CA LEU A 485 0.17 26.34 -7.43
C LEU A 485 0.72 25.66 -8.68
N LEU A 486 -0.05 25.62 -9.77
CA LEU A 486 0.35 24.94 -11.01
C LEU A 486 1.52 25.58 -11.73
N PHE A 487 1.80 26.87 -11.61
CA PHE A 487 2.92 27.53 -12.28
C PHE A 487 4.07 27.85 -11.32
N GLY A 488 3.90 27.58 -10.01
CA GLY A 488 4.89 27.93 -8.99
C GLY A 488 5.15 29.43 -8.92
N MET A 489 4.12 30.24 -9.19
CA MET A 489 4.21 31.71 -9.18
C MET A 489 4.35 32.25 -7.76
N ASP A 490 3.79 31.55 -6.78
CA ASP A 490 3.95 31.83 -5.36
C ASP A 490 4.91 30.81 -4.75
N GLN A 491 5.88 31.31 -3.98
CA GLN A 491 6.70 30.44 -3.15
C GLN A 491 5.84 29.94 -1.99
N ASN A 492 5.47 28.65 -2.03
CA ASN A 492 4.63 28.06 -1.00
C ASN A 492 5.43 27.91 0.29
N ASP A 493 4.88 28.40 1.41
CA ASP A 493 5.48 28.13 2.71
C ASP A 493 5.36 26.64 3.05
N CYS A 494 6.34 26.10 3.78
CA CYS A 494 6.27 24.73 4.27
C CYS A 494 5.53 24.64 5.62
N HIS A 495 4.55 25.51 5.87
CA HIS A 495 3.77 25.56 7.11
C HIS A 495 4.61 25.55 8.40
N GLY A 496 5.81 26.13 8.35
CA GLY A 496 6.76 26.17 9.47
C GLY A 496 7.57 24.89 9.70
N SER A 497 7.47 23.91 8.79
CA SER A 497 8.23 22.66 8.82
C SER A 497 9.69 22.85 8.38
N ASP A 498 10.60 22.14 9.05
CA ASP A 498 12.03 22.08 8.71
C ASP A 498 12.37 20.94 7.74
N LEU A 499 11.36 20.21 7.23
CA LEU A 499 11.56 19.08 6.34
C LEU A 499 12.30 19.48 5.05
N LYS A 500 13.12 18.58 4.53
CA LYS A 500 13.70 18.66 3.19
C LYS A 500 13.12 17.60 2.29
N ILE A 501 12.47 18.01 1.21
CA ILE A 501 11.80 17.11 0.26
C ILE A 501 12.44 17.27 -1.11
N TYR A 502 13.02 16.18 -1.62
CA TYR A 502 13.47 16.10 -3.00
C TYR A 502 12.33 15.58 -3.87
N VAL A 503 12.14 16.14 -5.06
CA VAL A 503 11.12 15.69 -6.03
C VAL A 503 11.84 15.10 -7.23
N TYR A 504 11.51 13.86 -7.60
CA TYR A 504 12.10 13.18 -8.75
C TYR A 504 11.70 13.84 -10.08
N ASP A 505 12.66 13.95 -10.99
CA ASP A 505 12.45 14.35 -12.39
C ASP A 505 12.07 13.13 -13.25
N VAL A 506 10.90 12.53 -12.96
CA VAL A 506 10.39 11.37 -13.70
C VAL A 506 10.19 11.68 -15.19
N PRO A 507 10.14 10.66 -16.09
CA PRO A 507 9.84 10.87 -17.49
C PRO A 507 8.60 11.76 -17.71
N GLN A 508 8.74 12.79 -18.55
CA GLN A 508 7.70 13.81 -18.77
C GLN A 508 6.33 13.18 -19.07
N GLY A 509 6.32 12.12 -19.89
CA GLY A 509 5.12 11.34 -20.19
C GLY A 509 4.27 10.99 -18.97
N LEU A 510 4.87 10.70 -17.81
CA LEU A 510 4.19 10.32 -16.56
C LEU A 510 3.57 11.49 -15.77
N THR A 511 3.90 12.72 -16.13
CA THR A 511 3.46 13.97 -15.48
C THR A 511 2.97 15.04 -16.48
N GLU A 512 2.61 14.62 -17.69
CA GLU A 512 2.01 15.45 -18.74
C GLU A 512 0.56 15.85 -18.41
N ASN A 513 0.00 16.78 -19.20
CA ASN A 513 -1.38 17.26 -19.08
C ASN A 513 -1.76 17.81 -17.70
N GLN A 514 -0.80 18.45 -17.02
CA GLN A 514 -0.93 18.96 -15.65
C GLN A 514 -2.22 19.74 -15.40
N LEU A 515 -2.62 20.59 -16.35
CA LEU A 515 -3.81 21.43 -16.26
C LEU A 515 -5.12 20.62 -16.32
N ASP A 516 -5.20 19.60 -17.17
CA ASP A 516 -6.37 18.71 -17.28
C ASP A 516 -6.42 17.69 -16.12
N CYS A 517 -5.24 17.23 -15.69
CA CYS A 517 -5.11 16.35 -14.53
C CYS A 517 -5.27 17.09 -13.20
N ALA A 518 -5.30 18.42 -13.16
CA ALA A 518 -5.51 19.19 -11.93
C ALA A 518 -6.99 19.26 -11.52
N LEU A 519 -7.90 18.99 -12.44
CA LEU A 519 -9.34 19.11 -12.22
C LEU A 519 -9.94 17.84 -11.62
N GLY A 520 -10.95 18.00 -10.78
CA GLY A 520 -11.65 16.90 -10.15
C GLY A 520 -10.78 16.09 -9.21
N GLN A 521 -11.19 14.86 -8.88
CA GLN A 521 -10.59 14.12 -7.76
C GLN A 521 -9.14 13.70 -7.99
N TRP A 522 -8.74 13.45 -9.25
CA TRP A 522 -7.35 13.11 -9.59
C TRP A 522 -6.39 14.31 -9.50
N GLY A 523 -6.92 15.54 -9.39
CA GLY A 523 -6.14 16.74 -9.08
C GLY A 523 -5.27 16.62 -7.83
N THR A 524 -5.60 15.70 -6.92
CA THR A 524 -4.82 15.39 -5.72
C THR A 524 -3.34 15.09 -6.04
N GLU A 525 -3.05 14.28 -7.07
CA GLU A 525 -1.68 13.94 -7.48
C GLU A 525 -0.92 15.18 -7.96
N VAL A 526 -1.59 16.02 -8.77
CA VAL A 526 -1.02 17.23 -9.35
C VAL A 526 -0.77 18.29 -8.29
N LEU A 527 -1.73 18.55 -7.42
CA LEU A 527 -1.64 19.61 -6.41
C LEU A 527 -0.50 19.37 -5.43
N PHE A 528 -0.35 18.15 -4.91
CA PHE A 528 0.80 17.82 -4.05
C PHE A 528 2.12 17.90 -4.81
N HIS A 529 2.18 17.39 -6.05
CA HIS A 529 3.39 17.49 -6.86
C HIS A 529 3.81 18.95 -7.06
N ARG A 530 2.88 19.83 -7.47
CA ARG A 530 3.18 21.25 -7.74
C ARG A 530 3.44 22.05 -6.46
N TYR A 531 2.74 21.74 -5.36
CA TYR A 531 3.02 22.30 -4.04
C TYR A 531 4.47 22.01 -3.63
N PHE A 532 4.90 20.74 -3.63
CA PHE A 532 6.27 20.41 -3.23
C PHE A 532 7.33 20.97 -4.20
N LEU A 533 7.03 21.07 -5.50
CA LEU A 533 7.93 21.70 -6.47
C LEU A 533 8.19 23.19 -6.21
N SER A 534 7.22 23.91 -5.65
CA SER A 534 7.28 25.36 -5.39
C SER A 534 7.45 25.72 -3.91
N SER A 535 7.47 24.72 -3.02
CA SER A 535 7.58 24.91 -1.57
C SER A 535 8.98 25.30 -1.10
N THR A 536 9.07 26.01 0.03
CA THR A 536 10.35 26.35 0.70
C THR A 536 11.10 25.13 1.24
N CYS A 537 10.41 24.01 1.48
CA CYS A 537 11.03 22.75 1.93
C CYS A 537 11.57 21.90 0.80
N ARG A 538 11.43 22.34 -0.46
CA ARG A 538 12.08 21.64 -1.57
C ARG A 538 13.59 21.74 -1.46
N THR A 539 14.26 20.61 -1.56
CA THR A 539 15.70 20.55 -1.84
C THR A 539 15.96 20.08 -3.27
N LEU A 540 17.03 20.60 -3.87
CA LEU A 540 17.57 20.13 -5.16
C LEU A 540 18.63 19.06 -4.97
N ASP A 541 19.07 18.82 -3.73
CA ASP A 541 20.08 17.82 -3.40
C ASP A 541 19.40 16.60 -2.72
N PRO A 542 19.35 15.44 -3.39
CA PRO A 542 18.72 14.24 -2.84
C PRO A 542 19.44 13.66 -1.61
N GLU A 543 20.71 14.04 -1.35
CA GLU A 543 21.45 13.56 -0.19
C GLU A 543 20.98 14.21 1.11
N GLU A 544 20.64 15.50 1.08
CA GLU A 544 20.11 16.21 2.25
C GLU A 544 18.59 16.01 2.46
N ALA A 545 17.93 15.35 1.51
CA ALA A 545 16.49 15.13 1.56
C ALA A 545 16.09 14.18 2.68
N ASP A 546 15.16 14.62 3.52
CA ASP A 546 14.44 13.76 4.45
C ASP A 546 13.56 12.79 3.66
N PHE A 547 12.77 13.28 2.69
CA PHE A 547 11.90 12.47 1.85
C PHE A 547 12.17 12.69 0.35
N LEU A 548 11.93 11.65 -0.44
CA LEU A 548 12.04 11.65 -1.90
C LEU A 548 10.64 11.41 -2.50
N LEU A 549 10.02 12.45 -3.02
CA LEU A 549 8.71 12.39 -3.66
C LEU A 549 8.84 11.87 -5.09
N VAL A 550 8.09 10.81 -5.41
CA VAL A 550 7.95 10.25 -6.76
C VAL A 550 6.62 10.74 -7.36
N PRO A 551 6.63 11.75 -8.23
CA PRO A 551 5.39 12.21 -8.87
C PRO A 551 4.96 11.25 -9.99
N VAL A 552 3.68 10.93 -10.05
CA VAL A 552 3.05 10.18 -11.15
C VAL A 552 1.57 10.54 -11.20
N TYR A 553 1.03 10.82 -12.38
CA TYR A 553 -0.41 11.12 -12.56
C TYR A 553 -1.16 9.86 -12.99
N SER A 554 -1.12 8.84 -12.12
CA SER A 554 -1.51 7.48 -12.45
C SER A 554 -3.00 7.36 -12.76
N THR A 555 -3.85 7.91 -11.88
CA THR A 555 -5.31 7.90 -12.04
C THR A 555 -5.75 8.66 -13.28
N CYS A 556 -5.16 9.84 -13.51
CA CYS A 556 -5.47 10.68 -14.67
C CYS A 556 -5.12 9.95 -15.98
N LYS A 557 -3.91 9.39 -16.07
CA LYS A 557 -3.46 8.63 -17.25
C LYS A 557 -4.33 7.43 -17.53
N PHE A 558 -4.62 6.63 -16.49
CA PHE A 558 -5.45 5.45 -16.64
C PHE A 558 -6.78 5.79 -17.30
N THR A 559 -7.42 6.85 -16.80
CA THR A 559 -8.73 7.30 -17.28
C THR A 559 -8.67 7.90 -18.69
N LYS A 560 -7.68 8.76 -18.96
CA LYS A 560 -7.59 9.52 -20.22
C LYS A 560 -7.08 8.67 -21.38
N GLU A 561 -6.17 7.73 -21.13
CA GLU A 561 -5.68 6.79 -22.14
C GLU A 561 -6.61 5.58 -22.31
N ASN A 562 -7.73 5.54 -21.58
CA ASN A 562 -8.73 4.48 -21.62
C ASN A 562 -8.10 3.08 -21.46
N LEU A 563 -7.23 2.96 -20.44
CA LEU A 563 -6.55 1.70 -20.15
C LEU A 563 -7.57 0.72 -19.58
N GLU A 564 -7.62 -0.49 -20.15
CA GLU A 564 -8.71 -1.44 -19.85
C GLU A 564 -8.38 -2.40 -18.70
N ASN A 565 -7.10 -2.56 -18.33
CA ASN A 565 -6.65 -3.54 -17.34
C ASN A 565 -5.25 -3.23 -16.77
N ASP A 566 -4.83 -4.04 -15.80
CA ASP A 566 -3.52 -3.95 -15.13
C ASP A 566 -2.33 -4.11 -16.09
N GLU A 567 -2.45 -4.94 -17.14
CA GLU A 567 -1.36 -5.16 -18.10
C GLU A 567 -1.12 -3.92 -18.97
N ALA A 568 -2.19 -3.25 -19.41
CA ALA A 568 -2.10 -1.99 -20.12
C ALA A 568 -1.52 -0.87 -19.23
N ALA A 569 -1.97 -0.79 -17.97
CA ALA A 569 -1.44 0.16 -16.99
C ALA A 569 0.04 -0.08 -16.69
N ALA A 570 0.46 -1.35 -16.56
CA ALA A 570 1.87 -1.71 -16.37
C ALA A 570 2.74 -1.16 -17.50
N LYS A 571 2.35 -1.40 -18.75
CA LYS A 571 3.15 -0.97 -19.91
C LYS A 571 3.24 0.56 -20.07
N VAL A 572 2.16 1.28 -19.76
CA VAL A 572 2.04 2.73 -20.04
C VAL A 572 2.53 3.58 -18.87
N ILE A 573 2.32 3.11 -17.62
CA ILE A 573 2.56 3.89 -16.41
C ILE A 573 3.72 3.30 -15.61
N TRP A 574 3.60 2.02 -15.23
CA TRP A 574 4.45 1.45 -14.19
C TRP A 574 5.82 1.00 -14.69
N ASP A 575 5.91 0.34 -15.84
CA ASP A 575 7.17 -0.11 -16.44
C ASP A 575 8.11 1.08 -16.75
N PRO A 576 7.64 2.18 -17.38
CA PRO A 576 8.48 3.37 -17.58
C PRO A 576 8.94 4.00 -16.27
N LEU A 577 8.04 4.07 -15.27
CA LEU A 577 8.36 4.62 -13.95
C LEU A 577 9.43 3.78 -13.25
N LEU A 578 9.24 2.46 -13.19
CA LEU A 578 10.15 1.54 -12.52
C LEU A 578 11.50 1.46 -13.21
N GLN A 579 11.52 1.44 -14.54
CA GLN A 579 12.77 1.48 -15.30
C GLN A 579 13.57 2.75 -14.97
N TYR A 580 12.89 3.90 -14.88
CA TYR A 580 13.51 5.14 -14.45
C TYR A 580 14.00 5.04 -12.99
N LEU A 581 13.14 4.68 -12.04
CA LEU A 581 13.48 4.62 -10.62
C LEU A 581 14.64 3.66 -10.34
N PHE A 582 14.65 2.47 -10.93
CA PHE A 582 15.76 1.53 -10.76
C PHE A 582 17.09 2.03 -11.33
N SER A 583 17.06 2.96 -12.29
CA SER A 583 18.28 3.63 -12.78
C SER A 583 18.79 4.73 -11.85
N GLN A 584 17.97 5.22 -10.91
CA GLN A 584 18.34 6.29 -9.99
C GLN A 584 19.05 5.72 -8.76
N GLN A 585 20.27 6.21 -8.48
CA GLN A 585 21.05 5.78 -7.31
C GLN A 585 20.27 5.96 -5.99
N TRP A 586 19.55 7.07 -5.85
CA TRP A 586 18.84 7.45 -4.63
C TRP A 586 17.60 6.58 -4.37
N PHE A 587 17.05 5.94 -5.41
CA PHE A 587 15.93 5.02 -5.24
C PHE A 587 16.32 3.77 -4.45
N HIS A 588 17.61 3.42 -4.50
CA HIS A 588 18.17 2.30 -3.74
C HIS A 588 18.56 2.68 -2.31
N ARG A 589 18.24 3.91 -1.86
CA ARG A 589 18.45 4.33 -0.47
C ARG A 589 17.53 3.50 0.44
N ARG A 590 18.12 2.72 1.36
CA ARG A 590 17.42 1.80 2.26
C ARG A 590 17.17 2.41 3.65
N LYS A 591 16.67 3.66 3.73
CA LYS A 591 16.44 4.34 5.03
C LYS A 591 15.07 4.04 5.65
N GLN A 592 14.20 3.27 4.98
CA GLN A 592 12.81 2.97 5.34
C GLN A 592 11.93 4.25 5.51
N MET A 593 10.74 4.24 4.90
CA MET A 593 9.82 5.39 4.82
C MET A 593 10.42 6.67 4.23
N ASP A 594 11.30 6.55 3.23
CA ASP A 594 11.96 7.70 2.61
C ASP A 594 11.41 8.12 1.26
N HIS A 595 10.78 7.21 0.53
CA HIS A 595 10.08 7.52 -0.71
C HIS A 595 8.61 7.82 -0.44
N ILE A 596 8.05 8.79 -1.16
CA ILE A 596 6.63 9.15 -1.09
C ILE A 596 6.00 8.93 -2.47
N PHE A 597 4.88 8.20 -2.49
CA PHE A 597 4.02 8.05 -3.66
C PHE A 597 2.63 8.62 -3.35
N ILE A 598 1.97 9.17 -4.37
CA ILE A 598 0.63 9.75 -4.24
C ILE A 598 -0.30 9.01 -5.19
N PHE A 599 -1.46 8.61 -4.69
CA PHE A 599 -2.48 7.93 -5.47
C PHE A 599 -3.85 8.59 -5.23
N ALA A 600 -4.47 9.06 -6.30
CA ALA A 600 -5.82 9.62 -6.23
C ALA A 600 -6.94 8.57 -6.33
N ASP A 601 -6.57 7.28 -6.34
CA ASP A 601 -7.47 6.14 -6.25
C ASP A 601 -6.75 4.93 -5.63
N GLY A 602 -7.50 3.96 -5.11
CA GLY A 602 -6.95 2.74 -4.50
C GLY A 602 -6.41 1.72 -5.51
N GLN A 603 -6.84 1.74 -6.75
CA GLN A 603 -6.42 0.76 -7.75
C GLN A 603 -4.99 1.03 -8.24
N SER A 604 -4.58 2.29 -8.34
CA SER A 604 -3.21 2.68 -8.71
C SER A 604 -2.18 2.25 -7.66
N ALA A 605 -2.52 2.29 -6.38
CA ALA A 605 -1.65 1.82 -5.30
C ALA A 605 -1.43 0.30 -5.31
N ARG A 606 -2.35 -0.47 -5.89
CA ARG A 606 -2.33 -1.94 -5.92
C ARG A 606 -1.14 -2.52 -6.67
N VAL A 607 -0.69 -1.88 -7.75
CA VAL A 607 0.40 -2.45 -8.59
C VAL A 607 1.64 -2.77 -7.77
N TRP A 608 1.84 -2.02 -6.68
CA TRP A 608 2.98 -2.14 -5.79
C TRP A 608 2.92 -3.38 -4.88
N ASP A 609 1.81 -4.13 -4.84
CA ASP A 609 1.73 -5.49 -4.27
C ASP A 609 2.64 -6.48 -5.03
N SER A 610 3.01 -6.16 -6.27
CA SER A 610 4.00 -6.93 -7.05
C SER A 610 5.44 -6.43 -6.85
N TYR A 611 5.61 -5.25 -6.23
CA TYR A 611 6.89 -4.58 -5.97
C TYR A 611 7.06 -4.35 -4.47
N ASP A 612 6.97 -5.44 -3.70
CA ASP A 612 6.79 -5.43 -2.25
C ASP A 612 7.81 -4.57 -1.49
N LEU A 613 9.02 -4.41 -2.01
CA LEU A 613 10.08 -3.61 -1.39
C LEU A 613 9.74 -2.12 -1.40
N VAL A 614 9.24 -1.66 -2.53
CA VAL A 614 8.77 -0.28 -2.67
C VAL A 614 7.55 -0.10 -1.77
N ARG A 615 6.63 -1.08 -1.78
CA ARG A 615 5.46 -1.05 -0.91
C ARG A 615 5.81 -1.06 0.58
N SER A 616 6.83 -1.81 1.01
CA SER A 616 7.23 -1.90 2.42
C SER A 616 8.04 -0.70 2.89
N GLU A 617 8.85 -0.11 2.01
CA GLU A 617 9.81 0.95 2.38
C GLU A 617 9.35 2.37 2.01
N ALA A 618 8.28 2.54 1.23
CA ALA A 618 7.76 3.87 0.88
C ALA A 618 6.51 4.25 1.69
N ILE A 619 6.24 5.55 1.79
CA ILE A 619 4.98 6.11 2.29
C ILE A 619 4.04 6.27 1.10
N PHE A 620 2.86 5.69 1.19
CA PHE A 620 1.79 5.91 0.22
C PHE A 620 0.82 6.95 0.79
N MET A 621 0.61 8.02 0.03
CA MET A 621 -0.44 8.99 0.27
C MET A 621 -1.64 8.61 -0.60
N MET A 622 -2.75 8.22 0.02
CA MET A 622 -3.88 7.60 -0.69
C MET A 622 -5.20 8.22 -0.26
N VAL A 623 -6.13 8.35 -1.19
CA VAL A 623 -7.50 8.83 -0.87
C VAL A 623 -8.38 7.75 -0.24
N GLU A 624 -7.94 6.49 -0.29
CA GLU A 624 -8.64 5.35 0.29
C GLU A 624 -7.66 4.28 0.79
N SER A 625 -8.09 3.50 1.78
CA SER A 625 -7.29 2.46 2.42
C SER A 625 -7.33 1.11 1.71
N LYS A 626 -8.28 0.93 0.80
CA LYS A 626 -8.55 -0.33 0.12
C LYS A 626 -8.14 -0.25 -1.34
N CYS A 627 -7.56 -1.33 -1.85
CA CYS A 627 -7.06 -1.41 -3.23
C CYS A 627 -7.86 -2.43 -4.05
N PRO A 628 -8.95 -2.01 -4.73
CA PRO A 628 -9.70 -2.88 -5.61
C PRO A 628 -8.89 -3.31 -6.85
N THR A 629 -9.30 -4.42 -7.47
CA THR A 629 -8.80 -4.85 -8.79
C THR A 629 -9.60 -4.19 -9.91
N TRP A 630 -8.93 -3.92 -11.03
CA TRP A 630 -9.60 -3.50 -12.27
C TRP A 630 -10.39 -4.64 -12.94
N ASP A 631 -10.01 -5.90 -12.68
CA ASP A 631 -10.54 -7.09 -13.36
C ASP A 631 -11.71 -7.79 -12.65
N GLU A 632 -12.02 -7.45 -11.39
CA GLU A 632 -13.17 -8.04 -10.68
C GLU A 632 -14.30 -7.01 -10.56
N PRO A 633 -15.52 -7.30 -11.04
CA PRO A 633 -16.66 -6.44 -10.76
C PRO A 633 -16.81 -6.36 -9.25
N MET A 634 -16.65 -5.17 -8.68
CA MET A 634 -16.70 -4.91 -7.24
C MET A 634 -18.00 -5.51 -6.65
N ARG A 635 -17.89 -6.67 -5.99
CA ARG A 635 -19.05 -7.35 -5.40
C ARG A 635 -19.39 -6.80 -4.03
N LYS A 636 -18.44 -6.51 -3.13
CA LYS A 636 -18.69 -5.77 -1.87
C LYS A 636 -17.41 -5.07 -1.41
N TYR A 637 -17.56 -3.91 -0.78
CA TYR A 637 -16.41 -3.18 -0.22
C TYR A 637 -15.67 -3.98 0.87
N SER A 638 -16.38 -4.79 1.66
CA SER A 638 -15.82 -5.71 2.68
C SER A 638 -14.86 -6.76 2.10
N ASP A 639 -15.03 -7.09 0.81
CA ASP A 639 -14.26 -8.16 0.18
C ASP A 639 -12.93 -7.62 -0.40
N ILE A 640 -12.74 -6.30 -0.38
CA ILE A 640 -11.54 -5.63 -0.88
C ILE A 640 -10.49 -5.60 0.23
N LYS A 641 -9.29 -6.10 -0.07
CA LYS A 641 -8.17 -6.09 0.87
C LYS A 641 -7.67 -4.66 1.11
N SER A 642 -7.41 -4.32 2.37
CA SER A 642 -6.65 -3.11 2.68
C SER A 642 -5.23 -3.23 2.12
N CYS A 643 -4.79 -2.14 1.51
CA CYS A 643 -3.44 -1.95 1.00
C CYS A 643 -2.79 -0.72 1.62
N SER A 644 -3.43 -0.09 2.61
CA SER A 644 -2.83 0.90 3.49
C SER A 644 -2.19 0.22 4.68
N SER A 645 -1.18 0.87 5.23
CA SER A 645 -0.54 0.46 6.46
C SER A 645 -0.52 1.66 7.40
N SER A 646 -1.33 1.61 8.46
CA SER A 646 -1.57 2.73 9.38
C SER A 646 -0.30 3.24 10.06
N TRP A 647 0.75 2.41 10.15
CA TRP A 647 2.03 2.79 10.73
C TRP A 647 2.84 3.76 9.85
N LYS A 648 2.73 3.67 8.52
CA LYS A 648 3.56 4.47 7.58
C LYS A 648 2.76 5.31 6.60
N ASP A 649 1.66 4.79 6.07
CA ASP A 649 0.89 5.42 5.00
C ASP A 649 0.01 6.55 5.55
N ILE A 650 -0.40 7.45 4.66
CA ILE A 650 -1.18 8.64 5.01
C ILE A 650 -2.44 8.66 4.15
N LEU A 651 -3.61 8.59 4.80
CA LEU A 651 -4.87 8.82 4.11
C LEU A 651 -5.11 10.31 3.95
N ILE A 652 -5.31 10.76 2.72
CA ILE A 652 -5.48 12.16 2.32
C ILE A 652 -6.88 12.39 1.72
N PRO A 653 -7.43 13.62 1.76
CA PRO A 653 -8.72 13.91 1.14
C PRO A 653 -8.60 14.00 -0.38
N GLY A 654 -9.65 13.59 -1.10
CA GLY A 654 -9.73 13.81 -2.54
C GLY A 654 -9.85 15.31 -2.88
N HIS A 655 -9.24 15.72 -3.99
CA HIS A 655 -9.34 17.09 -4.47
C HIS A 655 -10.78 17.46 -4.85
N THR A 656 -11.17 18.68 -4.50
CA THR A 656 -12.42 19.32 -4.91
C THR A 656 -12.08 20.67 -5.51
N ASP A 657 -12.58 20.92 -6.72
CA ASP A 657 -12.39 22.18 -7.44
C ASP A 657 -12.85 23.38 -6.58
N HIS A 658 -12.14 24.50 -6.68
CA HIS A 658 -12.38 25.71 -5.91
C HIS A 658 -13.78 26.30 -6.11
N ALA A 659 -14.27 26.41 -7.34
CA ALA A 659 -15.60 26.91 -7.66
C ALA A 659 -16.69 26.03 -7.04
N ARG A 660 -16.49 24.71 -7.09
CA ARG A 660 -17.37 23.73 -6.43
C ARG A 660 -17.33 23.89 -4.91
N LEU A 661 -16.14 24.08 -4.33
CA LEU A 661 -15.96 24.34 -2.91
C LEU A 661 -16.70 25.62 -2.47
N GLN A 662 -16.53 26.73 -3.18
CA GLN A 662 -17.25 27.97 -2.88
C GLN A 662 -18.76 27.78 -2.94
N ALA A 663 -19.25 27.08 -3.96
CA ALA A 663 -20.69 26.79 -4.11
C ALA A 663 -21.23 26.04 -2.88
N MET A 664 -20.48 25.09 -2.33
CA MET A 664 -20.84 24.37 -1.10
C MET A 664 -20.78 25.26 0.14
N GLN A 665 -19.74 26.07 0.29
CA GLN A 665 -19.58 26.97 1.44
C GLN A 665 -20.68 28.03 1.50
N ARG A 666 -21.19 28.50 0.35
CA ARG A 666 -22.36 29.40 0.29
C ARG A 666 -23.64 28.75 0.83
N GLN A 667 -23.72 27.42 0.85
CA GLN A 667 -24.83 26.67 1.44
C GLN A 667 -24.62 26.36 2.92
N ASN A 668 -23.47 26.71 3.51
CA ASN A 668 -23.21 26.44 4.92
C ASN A 668 -24.07 27.32 5.83
N ARG A 669 -25.15 26.74 6.36
CA ARG A 669 -26.09 27.42 7.26
C ARG A 669 -25.76 27.18 8.73
N PRO A 670 -26.00 28.15 9.63
CA PRO A 670 -26.06 27.93 11.07
C PRO A 670 -27.03 26.81 11.46
N SER A 671 -26.79 26.18 12.62
CA SER A 671 -27.60 25.04 13.08
C SER A 671 -29.10 25.37 13.22
N ASP A 672 -29.47 26.58 13.62
CA ASP A 672 -30.86 27.04 13.75
C ASP A 672 -31.58 27.32 12.42
N GLN A 673 -30.85 27.35 11.30
CA GLN A 673 -31.39 27.57 9.96
C GLN A 673 -31.45 26.28 9.12
N ARG A 674 -31.17 25.13 9.74
CA ARG A 674 -31.25 23.81 9.14
C ARG A 674 -32.61 23.19 9.49
N ASP A 675 -33.38 22.86 8.47
CA ASP A 675 -34.76 22.38 8.59
C ASP A 675 -34.92 20.90 8.23
N LEU A 676 -33.84 20.25 7.75
CA LEU A 676 -33.79 18.80 7.54
C LEU A 676 -32.98 18.14 8.66
N LEU A 677 -33.46 16.99 9.14
CA LEU A 677 -32.72 16.15 10.07
C LEU A 677 -31.56 15.45 9.36
N MET A 678 -31.82 14.77 8.24
CA MET A 678 -30.78 14.05 7.49
C MET A 678 -31.02 14.03 5.99
N THR A 679 -29.94 13.85 5.22
CA THR A 679 -30.02 13.72 3.76
C THR A 679 -29.02 12.72 3.17
N PHE A 680 -29.40 12.12 2.04
CA PHE A 680 -28.53 11.32 1.16
C PHE A 680 -29.04 11.34 -0.28
N HIS A 681 -28.21 11.79 -1.21
CA HIS A 681 -28.50 11.70 -2.65
C HIS A 681 -27.34 11.04 -3.39
N GLY A 682 -27.61 9.93 -4.09
CA GLY A 682 -26.57 9.17 -4.79
C GLY A 682 -27.07 7.97 -5.60
N SER A 683 -26.15 7.26 -6.23
CA SER A 683 -26.45 6.00 -6.94
C SER A 683 -26.82 4.86 -5.98
N HIS A 684 -27.75 4.00 -6.40
CA HIS A 684 -28.28 2.87 -5.64
C HIS A 684 -28.62 1.71 -6.60
N SER A 685 -29.02 0.54 -6.08
CA SER A 685 -29.23 -0.68 -6.89
C SER A 685 -30.22 -0.47 -8.04
N GLY A 686 -31.28 0.32 -7.82
CA GLY A 686 -32.31 0.61 -8.81
C GLY A 686 -31.90 1.53 -9.96
N ASN A 687 -30.71 2.17 -9.93
CA ASN A 687 -30.25 3.06 -11.01
C ASN A 687 -28.88 2.70 -11.61
N LYS A 688 -28.09 1.82 -10.97
CA LYS A 688 -26.84 1.28 -11.49
C LYS A 688 -26.53 -0.10 -10.90
N ASP A 689 -26.37 -1.11 -11.75
CA ASP A 689 -26.11 -2.52 -11.38
C ASP A 689 -24.92 -2.71 -10.44
N VAL A 690 -23.89 -1.86 -10.55
CA VAL A 690 -22.69 -1.92 -9.68
C VAL A 690 -22.99 -1.70 -8.18
N TYR A 691 -24.16 -1.14 -7.85
CA TYR A 691 -24.59 -0.89 -6.46
C TYR A 691 -25.59 -1.94 -5.94
N GLU A 692 -25.92 -3.00 -6.69
CA GLU A 692 -26.81 -4.09 -6.24
C GLU A 692 -26.37 -4.72 -4.91
N SER A 693 -25.08 -4.72 -4.66
CA SER A 693 -24.51 -5.27 -3.44
C SER A 693 -24.39 -4.29 -2.27
N CYS A 694 -24.64 -2.99 -2.52
CA CYS A 694 -24.61 -1.93 -1.51
C CYS A 694 -25.98 -1.76 -0.84
N ALA A 695 -26.50 -2.84 -0.23
CA ALA A 695 -27.87 -2.90 0.32
C ALA A 695 -28.17 -1.83 1.40
N VAL A 696 -27.15 -1.24 2.02
CA VAL A 696 -27.29 -0.11 2.95
C VAL A 696 -27.95 1.10 2.29
N ARG A 697 -27.67 1.36 1.01
CA ARG A 697 -28.23 2.50 0.27
C ARG A 697 -29.74 2.36 0.05
N ASP A 698 -30.18 1.16 -0.29
CA ASP A 698 -31.61 0.88 -0.48
C ASP A 698 -32.39 0.97 0.84
N ARG A 699 -31.78 0.59 1.97
CA ARG A 699 -32.38 0.79 3.30
C ARG A 699 -32.48 2.27 3.68
N ILE A 700 -31.52 3.11 3.30
CA ILE A 700 -31.64 4.56 3.48
C ILE A 700 -32.84 5.11 2.69
N LEU A 701 -33.04 4.66 1.46
CA LEU A 701 -34.16 5.11 0.63
C LEU A 701 -35.55 4.73 1.21
N GLN A 702 -35.63 3.66 2.01
CA GLN A 702 -36.85 3.28 2.72
C GLN A 702 -37.22 4.26 3.84
N MET A 703 -36.33 5.17 4.22
CA MET A 703 -36.55 6.20 5.24
C MET A 703 -37.13 7.50 4.66
N ALA A 704 -37.42 7.57 3.35
CA ALA A 704 -37.89 8.78 2.68
C ALA A 704 -39.21 9.35 3.25
N ASP A 705 -40.05 8.52 3.87
CA ASP A 705 -41.32 8.95 4.47
C ASP A 705 -41.17 9.49 5.91
N PHE A 706 -39.96 9.51 6.47
CA PHE A 706 -39.73 10.02 7.82
C PHE A 706 -39.62 11.54 7.86
N ASP A 707 -40.11 12.15 8.94
CA ASP A 707 -40.13 13.60 9.10
C ASP A 707 -38.70 14.17 9.13
N GLY A 708 -38.44 15.20 8.30
CA GLY A 708 -37.12 15.83 8.16
C GLY A 708 -36.08 14.99 7.39
N VAL A 709 -36.47 13.94 6.66
CA VAL A 709 -35.56 13.13 5.84
C VAL A 709 -35.70 13.47 4.36
N ASP A 710 -34.60 13.80 3.69
CA ASP A 710 -34.55 14.03 2.23
C ASP A 710 -33.51 13.09 1.58
N VAL A 711 -33.98 11.99 0.99
CA VAL A 711 -33.12 10.94 0.43
C VAL A 711 -33.57 10.52 -0.97
N GLY A 712 -32.63 10.22 -1.86
CA GLY A 712 -32.97 9.83 -3.22
C GLY A 712 -31.80 9.66 -4.19
N GLY A 713 -32.13 9.71 -5.48
CA GLY A 713 -31.14 9.78 -6.57
C GLY A 713 -30.57 11.18 -6.75
N PHE A 714 -29.97 11.43 -7.91
CA PHE A 714 -29.41 12.74 -8.27
C PHE A 714 -30.49 13.84 -8.32
N ILE A 715 -30.17 14.99 -7.73
CA ILE A 715 -31.04 16.18 -7.66
C ILE A 715 -30.28 17.44 -8.10
N PRO A 716 -30.95 18.44 -8.71
CA PRO A 716 -30.29 19.66 -9.18
C PRO A 716 -29.85 20.62 -8.06
N ASN A 717 -30.53 20.62 -6.91
CA ASN A 717 -30.26 21.47 -5.75
C ASN A 717 -29.45 20.75 -4.64
N TYR A 718 -28.58 19.81 -5.04
CA TYR A 718 -27.84 18.90 -4.17
C TYR A 718 -27.09 19.58 -2.99
N PHE A 719 -26.37 20.68 -3.23
CA PHE A 719 -25.65 21.39 -2.16
C PHE A 719 -26.58 22.14 -1.21
N GLU A 720 -27.68 22.69 -1.73
CA GLU A 720 -28.66 23.39 -0.90
C GLU A 720 -29.31 22.42 0.10
N VAL A 721 -29.67 21.21 -0.35
CA VAL A 721 -30.22 20.16 0.50
C VAL A 721 -29.22 19.77 1.61
N LYS A 722 -27.93 19.61 1.28
CA LYS A 722 -26.88 19.40 2.29
C LYS A 722 -26.76 20.58 3.27
N GLY A 723 -26.84 21.81 2.77
CA GLY A 723 -26.80 23.03 3.59
C GLY A 723 -27.98 23.19 4.53
N ARG A 724 -29.14 22.62 4.17
CA ARG A 724 -30.37 22.57 4.97
C ARG A 724 -30.41 21.44 6.00
N SER A 725 -29.57 20.42 5.83
CA SER A 725 -29.58 19.22 6.67
C SER A 725 -28.62 19.30 7.85
N HIS A 726 -29.04 18.83 9.04
CA HIS A 726 -28.12 18.63 10.15
C HIS A 726 -27.12 17.51 9.86
N PHE A 727 -27.62 16.36 9.39
CA PHE A 727 -26.81 15.17 9.14
C PHE A 727 -26.74 14.81 7.65
N CYS A 728 -25.56 14.40 7.18
CA CYS A 728 -25.36 13.92 5.81
C CYS A 728 -24.90 12.47 5.87
N LEU A 729 -25.74 11.55 5.40
CA LEU A 729 -25.42 10.13 5.46
C LEU A 729 -24.38 9.79 4.40
N ILE A 730 -23.34 9.07 4.81
CA ILE A 730 -22.24 8.61 3.97
C ILE A 730 -22.26 7.06 3.99
N PRO A 731 -23.16 6.43 3.22
CA PRO A 731 -23.26 4.97 3.16
C PRO A 731 -22.12 4.33 2.38
N ALA A 732 -21.81 3.07 2.73
CA ALA A 732 -20.93 2.24 1.94
C ALA A 732 -21.31 2.25 0.44
N GLY A 733 -20.30 2.43 -0.40
CA GLY A 733 -20.39 2.37 -1.85
C GLY A 733 -19.50 1.26 -2.40
N THR A 734 -19.16 1.38 -3.68
CA THR A 734 -18.23 0.46 -4.34
C THR A 734 -16.77 0.78 -3.99
N SER A 735 -16.46 2.06 -3.79
CA SER A 735 -15.23 2.56 -3.17
C SER A 735 -15.50 3.88 -2.43
N PRO A 736 -14.75 4.20 -1.37
CA PRO A 736 -14.78 5.45 -0.60
C PRO A 736 -14.17 6.65 -1.33
N TRP A 737 -13.63 6.49 -2.53
CA TRP A 737 -13.00 7.58 -3.30
C TRP A 737 -13.93 8.76 -3.59
N THR A 738 -15.26 8.63 -3.44
CA THR A 738 -16.21 9.71 -3.73
C THR A 738 -16.09 10.87 -2.73
N ASN A 739 -16.04 12.10 -3.23
CA ASN A 739 -15.93 13.32 -2.40
C ASN A 739 -17.13 13.61 -1.47
N GLN A 740 -18.18 12.77 -1.46
CA GLN A 740 -19.42 13.01 -0.73
C GLN A 740 -19.20 13.29 0.76
N LEU A 741 -18.18 12.66 1.37
CA LEU A 741 -17.77 12.94 2.75
C LEU A 741 -17.32 14.39 2.92
N TYR A 742 -16.34 14.83 2.14
CA TYR A 742 -15.76 16.17 2.21
C TYR A 742 -16.75 17.25 1.73
N GLU A 743 -17.57 16.95 0.72
CA GLU A 743 -18.66 17.84 0.28
C GLU A 743 -19.66 18.14 1.40
N SER A 744 -19.94 17.15 2.26
CA SER A 744 -20.83 17.34 3.41
C SER A 744 -20.24 18.32 4.42
N ILE A 745 -18.94 18.17 4.70
CA ILE A 745 -18.19 19.07 5.59
C ILE A 745 -18.21 20.49 5.05
N HIS A 746 -17.97 20.67 3.74
CA HIS A 746 -17.94 22.00 3.10
C HIS A 746 -19.33 22.68 3.05
N CYS A 747 -20.41 21.89 3.02
CA CYS A 747 -21.80 22.41 3.20
C CYS A 747 -22.17 22.63 4.69
N GLY A 748 -21.25 22.38 5.62
CA GLY A 748 -21.49 22.44 7.06
C GLY A 748 -22.40 21.33 7.62
N CYS A 749 -22.60 20.26 6.88
CA CYS A 749 -23.46 19.15 7.28
C CYS A 749 -22.65 18.13 8.09
N ILE A 750 -23.16 17.68 9.25
CA ILE A 750 -22.47 16.71 10.12
C ILE A 750 -22.43 15.34 9.40
N PRO A 751 -21.26 14.81 9.03
CA PRO A 751 -21.19 13.54 8.32
C PRO A 751 -21.57 12.37 9.23
N VAL A 752 -22.42 11.47 8.73
CA VAL A 752 -22.78 10.19 9.38
C VAL A 752 -22.26 9.06 8.52
N ILE A 753 -21.09 8.53 8.86
CA ILE A 753 -20.38 7.47 8.17
C ILE A 753 -21.05 6.13 8.50
N LEU A 754 -21.69 5.55 7.49
CA LEU A 754 -22.43 4.28 7.54
C LEU A 754 -21.69 3.25 6.66
N SER A 755 -20.46 2.97 7.05
CA SER A 755 -19.59 1.97 6.44
C SER A 755 -18.61 1.47 7.50
N ASP A 756 -18.73 0.19 7.83
CA ASP A 756 -18.03 -0.42 8.96
C ASP A 756 -16.50 -0.31 8.79
N GLU A 757 -16.03 -0.49 7.55
CA GLU A 757 -14.62 -0.57 7.18
C GLU A 757 -14.05 0.73 6.57
N TYR A 758 -14.79 1.85 6.64
CA TYR A 758 -14.32 3.13 6.10
C TYR A 758 -13.22 3.74 6.98
N GLU A 759 -12.04 3.96 6.42
CA GLU A 759 -10.97 4.74 7.04
C GLU A 759 -10.99 6.17 6.49
N VAL A 760 -10.89 7.17 7.38
CA VAL A 760 -11.06 8.58 7.04
C VAL A 760 -9.70 9.27 6.83
N ALA A 761 -9.66 10.32 6.01
CA ALA A 761 -8.44 11.09 5.82
C ALA A 761 -7.96 11.69 7.15
N PHE A 762 -6.64 11.66 7.34
CA PHE A 762 -5.97 12.22 8.51
C PHE A 762 -6.51 11.69 9.86
N GLN A 763 -6.99 10.44 9.92
CA GLN A 763 -7.57 9.83 11.13
C GLN A 763 -6.68 9.92 12.38
N HIS A 764 -5.36 10.02 12.23
CA HIS A 764 -4.40 10.13 13.34
C HIS A 764 -4.01 11.57 13.71
N ILE A 765 -4.55 12.56 12.98
CA ILE A 765 -4.20 13.98 13.10
C ILE A 765 -5.45 14.79 13.45
N VAL A 766 -6.59 14.44 12.85
CA VAL A 766 -7.87 15.12 13.02
C VAL A 766 -8.78 14.27 13.91
N GLU A 767 -9.31 14.88 14.97
CA GLU A 767 -10.23 14.23 15.92
C GLU A 767 -11.66 14.17 15.37
N TRP A 768 -11.89 13.25 14.43
CA TRP A 768 -13.15 13.10 13.69
C TRP A 768 -14.40 12.95 14.56
N HIS A 769 -14.26 12.44 15.79
CA HIS A 769 -15.39 12.19 16.70
C HIS A 769 -16.05 13.47 17.23
N HIS A 770 -15.42 14.64 17.08
CA HIS A 770 -16.01 15.92 17.45
C HIS A 770 -17.02 16.46 16.41
N PHE A 771 -16.87 16.10 15.14
CA PHE A 771 -17.66 16.69 14.04
C PHE A 771 -18.31 15.66 13.11
N SER A 772 -18.21 14.36 13.41
CA SER A 772 -18.81 13.30 12.63
C SER A 772 -19.32 12.17 13.51
N LEU A 773 -20.21 11.34 12.96
CA LEU A 773 -20.69 10.10 13.58
C LEU A 773 -20.28 8.92 12.71
N LYS A 774 -19.62 7.91 13.26
CA LYS A 774 -19.40 6.62 12.59
C LYS A 774 -20.27 5.56 13.25
N LEU A 775 -21.25 5.04 12.52
CA LEU A 775 -22.27 4.11 13.02
C LEU A 775 -22.31 2.85 12.16
N PRO A 776 -22.63 1.68 12.74
CA PRO A 776 -22.64 0.43 12.00
C PRO A 776 -23.73 0.42 10.93
N GLU A 777 -23.45 -0.22 9.79
CA GLU A 777 -24.42 -0.33 8.69
C GLU A 777 -25.72 -1.02 9.13
N SER A 778 -25.67 -1.88 10.15
CA SER A 778 -26.84 -2.56 10.69
C SER A 778 -27.88 -1.62 11.30
N MET A 779 -27.47 -0.43 11.76
CA MET A 779 -28.35 0.56 12.41
C MET A 779 -29.27 1.30 11.43
N VAL A 780 -28.97 1.24 10.12
CA VAL A 780 -29.74 1.94 9.09
C VAL A 780 -31.21 1.47 9.08
N GLY A 781 -32.11 2.43 9.29
CA GLY A 781 -33.55 2.23 9.41
C GLY A 781 -34.17 3.11 10.50
N PRO A 782 -35.29 2.68 11.11
CA PRO A 782 -35.95 3.40 12.21
C PRO A 782 -35.04 3.70 13.40
N GLU A 783 -34.08 2.81 13.69
CA GLU A 783 -33.15 2.97 14.81
C GLU A 783 -32.17 4.13 14.60
N LEU A 784 -31.57 4.23 13.41
CA LEU A 784 -30.73 5.38 13.03
C LEU A 784 -31.52 6.70 13.12
N TYR A 785 -32.76 6.71 12.61
CA TYR A 785 -33.63 7.89 12.70
C TYR A 785 -33.87 8.33 14.14
N ALA A 786 -34.32 7.39 14.98
CA ALA A 786 -34.60 7.68 16.38
C ALA A 786 -33.33 8.14 17.13
N PHE A 787 -32.18 7.56 16.82
CA PHE A 787 -30.89 7.97 17.39
C PHE A 787 -30.55 9.42 17.01
N LEU A 788 -30.56 9.76 15.72
CA LEU A 788 -30.22 11.12 15.26
C LEU A 788 -31.23 12.17 15.77
N GLN A 789 -32.52 11.81 15.85
CA GLN A 789 -33.56 12.68 16.41
C GLN A 789 -33.39 12.90 17.93
N SER A 790 -32.77 11.95 18.65
CA SER A 790 -32.56 12.05 20.09
C SER A 790 -31.41 12.97 20.50
N ILE A 791 -30.57 13.41 19.55
CA ILE A 791 -29.41 14.26 19.82
C ILE A 791 -29.89 15.66 20.24
N PRO A 792 -29.48 16.16 21.43
CA PRO A 792 -29.87 17.48 21.89
C PRO A 792 -29.41 18.60 20.95
N VAL A 793 -30.20 19.67 20.84
CA VAL A 793 -29.91 20.82 19.96
C VAL A 793 -28.58 21.49 20.33
N GLU A 794 -28.22 21.51 21.60
CA GLU A 794 -26.93 22.02 22.08
C GLU A 794 -25.76 21.22 21.51
N VAL A 795 -25.87 19.89 21.52
CA VAL A 795 -24.86 18.99 20.94
C VAL A 795 -24.79 19.15 19.42
N LEU A 796 -25.93 19.30 18.73
CA LEU A 796 -25.95 19.60 17.30
C LEU A 796 -25.24 20.90 16.95
N ARG A 797 -25.40 21.94 17.77
CA ARG A 797 -24.70 23.22 17.59
C ARG A 797 -23.20 23.09 17.80
N GLU A 798 -22.78 22.34 18.82
CA GLU A 798 -21.37 22.06 19.10
C GLU A 798 -20.74 21.29 17.92
N MET A 799 -21.33 20.15 17.53
CA MET A 799 -20.83 19.37 16.40
C MET A 799 -20.77 20.17 15.10
N LYS A 800 -21.77 21.02 14.85
CA LYS A 800 -21.78 21.91 13.68
C LYS A 800 -20.64 22.94 13.71
N ALA A 801 -20.37 23.53 14.87
CA ALA A 801 -19.25 24.45 15.04
C ALA A 801 -17.91 23.73 14.83
N GLU A 802 -17.81 22.48 15.28
CA GLU A 802 -16.64 21.63 15.05
C GLU A 802 -16.47 21.28 13.57
N VAL A 803 -17.55 21.04 12.80
CA VAL A 803 -17.50 20.88 11.33
C VAL A 803 -16.87 22.11 10.68
N ASP A 804 -17.29 23.31 11.07
CA ASP A 804 -16.76 24.55 10.51
C ASP A 804 -15.28 24.74 10.84
N ALA A 805 -14.90 24.50 12.11
CA ALA A 805 -13.53 24.63 12.59
C ALA A 805 -12.56 23.63 11.93
N HIS A 806 -13.05 22.44 11.54
CA HIS A 806 -12.22 21.40 10.92
C HIS A 806 -12.27 21.37 9.39
N SER A 807 -13.16 22.14 8.76
CA SER A 807 -13.35 22.15 7.30
C SER A 807 -12.07 22.46 6.50
N CYS A 808 -11.19 23.28 7.06
CA CYS A 808 -9.92 23.69 6.45
C CYS A 808 -8.96 22.51 6.22
N TRP A 809 -9.01 21.43 7.02
CA TRP A 809 -8.17 20.24 6.83
C TRP A 809 -8.47 19.50 5.52
N PHE A 810 -9.64 19.75 4.92
CA PHE A 810 -10.11 19.13 3.70
C PHE A 810 -10.25 20.14 2.54
N ASN A 811 -9.66 21.32 2.70
CA ASN A 811 -9.66 22.41 1.73
C ASN A 811 -8.23 22.70 1.23
N TYR A 812 -7.93 22.29 -0.01
CA TYR A 812 -6.64 22.54 -0.66
C TYR A 812 -6.35 24.03 -0.92
N PHE A 813 -7.36 24.89 -0.85
CA PHE A 813 -7.28 26.34 -1.04
C PHE A 813 -7.48 27.10 0.28
N SER A 814 -7.24 26.46 1.42
CA SER A 814 -7.36 27.10 2.73
C SER A 814 -6.36 28.24 2.87
N HIS A 815 -6.83 29.39 3.36
CA HIS A 815 -5.99 30.53 3.72
C HIS A 815 -5.50 30.48 5.18
N ASP A 816 -5.93 29.49 5.98
CA ASP A 816 -5.37 29.33 7.34
C ASP A 816 -3.98 28.69 7.24
N PRO A 817 -2.91 29.39 7.67
CA PRO A 817 -1.54 28.88 7.59
C PRO A 817 -1.28 27.66 8.48
N ARG A 818 -2.22 27.29 9.36
CA ARG A 818 -2.10 26.14 10.27
C ARG A 818 -3.00 24.97 9.87
N CYS A 819 -3.87 25.15 8.89
CA CYS A 819 -4.91 24.18 8.57
C CYS A 819 -5.13 24.08 7.07
N SER A 820 -4.62 23.01 6.49
CA SER A 820 -4.80 22.62 5.08
C SER A 820 -4.44 21.14 4.94
N PRO A 821 -4.83 20.47 3.83
CA PRO A 821 -4.31 19.15 3.50
C PRO A 821 -2.77 19.11 3.44
N PHE A 822 -2.13 20.19 2.97
CA PHE A 822 -0.67 20.29 2.92
C PHE A 822 -0.04 20.34 4.32
N ALA A 823 -0.58 21.16 5.21
CA ALA A 823 -0.12 21.25 6.60
C ALA A 823 -0.28 19.91 7.35
N ALA A 824 -1.40 19.21 7.14
CA ALA A 824 -1.62 17.89 7.73
C ALA A 824 -0.60 16.87 7.22
N VAL A 825 -0.34 16.84 5.91
CA VAL A 825 0.67 15.94 5.33
C VAL A 825 2.07 16.25 5.86
N LEU A 826 2.46 17.52 5.93
CA LEU A 826 3.77 17.90 6.48
C LEU A 826 3.93 17.45 7.94
N GLY A 827 2.93 17.71 8.80
CA GLY A 827 2.95 17.23 10.18
C GLY A 827 2.98 15.70 10.28
N ALA A 828 2.28 15.00 9.39
CA ALA A 828 2.35 13.54 9.30
C ALA A 828 3.76 13.06 8.92
N LEU A 829 4.39 13.68 7.92
CA LEU A 829 5.74 13.36 7.47
C LEU A 829 6.78 13.66 8.56
N GLU A 830 6.64 14.75 9.31
CA GLU A 830 7.49 15.04 10.47
C GLU A 830 7.37 13.94 11.54
N ASP A 831 6.15 13.48 11.83
CA ASP A 831 5.93 12.35 12.73
C ASP A 831 6.53 11.05 12.18
N ARG A 832 6.41 10.77 10.87
CA ARG A 832 7.04 9.59 10.24
C ARG A 832 8.56 9.67 10.27
N LEU A 833 9.16 10.82 9.98
CA LEU A 833 10.59 11.08 10.16
C LEU A 833 10.98 10.90 11.64
N GLY A 834 10.08 11.30 12.53
CA GLY A 834 10.00 11.04 13.95
C GLY A 834 10.06 9.57 14.36
N ARG A 835 9.53 8.67 13.53
CA ARG A 835 9.42 7.23 13.83
C ARG A 835 10.35 6.37 13.00
N ARG A 836 11.03 6.95 12.00
CA ARG A 836 11.98 6.23 11.17
C ARG A 836 13.01 5.50 12.02
N PRO A 837 13.26 4.21 11.74
CA PRO A 837 14.40 3.51 12.32
C PRO A 837 15.69 4.25 11.94
N SER A 838 16.38 4.88 12.89
CA SER A 838 17.67 5.54 12.65
C SER A 838 18.73 5.13 13.66
N TRP A 839 19.94 4.87 13.16
CA TRP A 839 21.13 4.58 13.97
C TRP A 839 21.43 5.68 15.01
N SER A 840 21.12 6.95 14.70
CA SER A 840 21.38 8.10 15.58
C SER A 840 20.42 8.24 16.76
N ARG A 841 19.23 7.62 16.70
CA ARG A 841 18.26 7.61 17.82
C ARG A 841 18.55 6.53 18.86
N PHE A 842 19.41 5.57 18.56
CA PHE A 842 19.92 4.61 19.54
C PHE A 842 20.76 5.29 20.62
N TRP A 843 21.22 6.53 20.40
CA TRP A 843 21.85 7.40 21.38
C TRP A 843 21.26 8.82 21.29
N PRO A 844 20.25 9.22 22.07
CA PRO A 844 19.88 10.64 22.11
C PRO A 844 21.07 11.44 22.68
N PRO A 845 21.41 12.64 22.15
CA PRO A 845 22.11 13.61 22.96
C PRO A 845 21.22 13.89 24.18
N LEU A 846 21.74 13.59 25.37
CA LEU A 846 21.05 13.75 26.65
C LEU A 846 20.42 15.16 26.73
N ARG A 847 19.10 15.27 26.51
CA ARG A 847 18.37 16.50 26.83
C ARG A 847 18.32 16.64 28.36
N GLU A 848 18.50 17.87 28.87
CA GLU A 848 18.51 18.21 30.30
C GLU A 848 17.29 17.68 31.09
N THR A 849 16.17 17.45 30.43
CA THR A 849 14.95 16.89 31.03
C THR A 849 15.10 15.43 31.47
N SER A 850 16.03 14.66 30.86
CA SER A 850 16.33 13.27 31.22
C SER A 850 16.98 13.13 32.60
N TRP A 851 17.71 14.15 33.06
CA TRP A 851 18.28 14.18 34.42
C TRP A 851 17.20 14.22 35.50
N LYS A 852 16.06 14.87 35.24
CA LYS A 852 14.92 14.94 36.18
C LYS A 852 14.10 13.64 36.24
N ARG A 853 14.14 12.80 35.20
CA ARG A 853 13.50 11.48 35.20
C ARG A 853 14.35 10.40 35.88
N LEU A 854 15.67 10.43 35.68
CA LEU A 854 16.62 9.53 36.35
C LEU A 854 16.73 9.78 37.87
N THR A 855 16.52 11.02 38.31
CA THR A 855 16.51 11.35 39.76
C THR A 855 15.26 10.85 40.48
N ARG A 856 14.14 10.58 39.79
CA ARG A 856 12.98 9.90 40.41
C ARG A 856 13.25 8.41 40.68
N PHE A 857 13.96 7.73 39.79
CA PHE A 857 14.33 6.32 39.99
C PHE A 857 15.37 6.13 41.11
N HIS A 858 16.26 7.11 41.33
CA HIS A 858 17.19 7.08 42.46
C HIS A 858 16.53 7.37 43.83
N SER A 859 15.35 8.00 43.86
CA SER A 859 14.63 8.23 45.13
C SER A 859 13.76 7.07 45.60
N LEU A 860 13.39 6.14 44.70
CA LEU A 860 12.56 4.98 45.02
C LEU A 860 13.37 3.72 45.41
N ALA A 861 14.69 3.76 45.24
CA ALA A 861 15.59 2.64 45.59
C ALA A 861 16.18 2.72 47.01
N ASN A 862 15.89 3.77 47.78
CA ASN A 862 16.45 3.96 49.13
C ASN A 862 15.46 3.69 50.29
N ASP A 863 14.16 3.49 50.03
CA ASP A 863 13.15 3.35 51.10
C ASP A 863 12.67 1.92 51.37
N SER A 864 13.30 0.89 50.76
CA SER A 864 12.91 -0.51 50.96
C SER A 864 14.06 -1.45 51.37
N PHE A 865 15.21 -0.91 51.80
CA PHE A 865 16.34 -1.70 52.33
C PHE A 865 16.70 -1.42 53.80
N MET A 866 15.75 -0.88 54.57
CA MET A 866 15.85 -0.79 56.03
C MET A 866 14.49 -1.13 56.65
N LEU A 867 14.25 -2.43 56.91
CA LEU A 867 13.46 -3.00 58.02
C LEU A 867 13.09 -4.46 57.70
N GLY A 868 13.63 -5.41 58.47
CA GLY A 868 13.11 -6.78 58.62
C GLY A 868 14.02 -7.88 58.10
#